data_AF-A0A959AEV5-F1
#
_entry.id   AF-A0A959AEV5-F1
#
_cell.length_a   1.000
_cell.length_b   1.000
_cell.length_c   1.000
_cell.angle_alpha   90.00
_cell.angle_beta   90.00
_cell.angle_gamma   90.00
#
_symmetry.space_group_name_H-M   'P 1'
#
loop_
_entity.id
_entity.type
_entity.pdbx_description
1 polymer ?
#
loop_
_entity_poly.entity_id
_entity_poly.type
_entity_poly.pdbx_seq_one_letter_code
_entity_poly.pdbx_strand_id
1 'polypeptide(L)'
;MKSVKYLPALIAFLLVSFAAYGQSLRSYERAGDDAFKKKDYGAAVQHYATVLKRKNNDYSVLWKYGECARLFYSYGEAEKSYKKIEASPKQAKAHPLLFFRLGEVKKGQGDYAAAIGYFEKFLSDPPGDEPDVVEKARLEIEYCRQAQTMSADSKQVEIKNLGRSINSAYSEFAPVVVGDTLFFSSYRFDKKGDRSKPRQKLTRVMISSRGGRAREPGRGFPTTDTAHIAHTAFSPDGHYVFFSVCKNLNAYDIRCELWLTIVDRRNRWLPPVRLPEPINMPGYTTTQPSVSYDEYFEGPVLWFASDRPGGKGKLDLWYVPLDTVFFCPCALPLPGKKITRLPRFAQPVNAAAVNTPESDGMPFYFAPAQKLYFSSEGWPGMGGYDIFSSQKNDLDLAKPVNAGAGLNSSYNDVYFYLKQDGLTGYLSSNRPGSMYLDASNKACCNDLYSFRLPAPEVPPTPSLPSKGDSVPTISVKMVPLTTEPVQPATLPEPPKLQDFVGLPLYFDNDEPDKRTRRTTTRKSYDETVHAYLERQREYRDRFAYGLKDAAYDDAETTIDNFFENEVRRGYERLGQLCDLLLQRLQDGEQIEVLIKGFTSPRAKSDYNLNLGRRRISSVRNHFEQYADGALMPFLKTGQLKVLETSFGETTARSGISDDLNDERNSIYHPDAARERRVEIVEIRER
;
A
#
# COMPACT_ATOMS: atom_id res chain seq x y z
N MET A 1 19.75 89.68 -24.34
CA MET A 1 19.23 89.27 -23.01
C MET A 1 17.87 88.61 -23.17
N LYS A 2 17.78 87.29 -22.98
CA LYS A 2 16.57 86.64 -22.42
C LYS A 2 17.04 85.30 -21.85
N SER A 3 17.11 85.29 -20.52
CA SER A 3 17.75 84.30 -19.69
C SER A 3 16.96 83.00 -19.65
N VAL A 4 17.71 81.91 -19.71
CA VAL A 4 17.32 80.53 -19.40
C VAL A 4 16.72 80.49 -18.00
N LYS A 5 15.39 80.34 -17.88
CA LYS A 5 14.65 80.29 -16.61
C LYS A 5 14.00 78.93 -16.29
N TYR A 6 14.29 77.86 -17.03
CA TYR A 6 13.64 76.55 -16.82
C TYR A 6 14.58 75.38 -16.50
N LEU A 7 15.90 75.61 -16.46
CA LEU A 7 16.87 74.54 -16.15
C LEU A 7 16.84 74.02 -14.69
N PRO A 8 16.52 74.83 -13.65
CA PRO A 8 16.45 74.30 -12.28
C PRO A 8 15.25 73.37 -12.05
N ALA A 9 14.14 73.60 -12.76
CA ALA A 9 12.90 72.83 -12.60
C ALA A 9 13.00 71.43 -13.24
N LEU A 10 13.75 71.30 -14.34
CA LEU A 10 13.97 70.01 -15.01
C LEU A 10 14.93 69.10 -14.21
N ILE A 11 15.92 69.68 -13.53
CA ILE A 11 16.86 68.95 -12.66
C ILE A 11 16.15 68.51 -11.36
N ALA A 12 15.23 69.31 -10.82
CA ALA A 12 14.40 68.92 -9.68
C ALA A 12 13.42 67.77 -10.01
N PHE A 13 12.89 67.70 -11.23
CA PHE A 13 11.99 66.61 -11.65
C PHE A 13 12.73 65.30 -11.98
N LEU A 14 13.98 65.40 -12.45
CA LEU A 14 14.88 64.25 -12.64
C LEU A 14 15.44 63.68 -11.33
N LEU A 15 15.50 64.47 -10.25
CA LEU A 15 15.93 63.99 -8.92
C LEU A 15 14.81 63.32 -8.10
N VAL A 16 13.53 63.50 -8.47
CA VAL A 16 12.39 62.84 -7.79
C VAL A 16 12.03 61.49 -8.44
N SER A 17 12.57 61.21 -9.63
CA SER A 17 12.32 59.94 -10.35
C SER A 17 13.26 58.80 -9.94
N PHE A 18 14.19 59.05 -9.00
CA PHE A 18 15.06 58.03 -8.39
C PHE A 18 14.48 57.39 -7.12
N ALA A 19 13.22 57.66 -6.77
CA ALA A 19 12.45 56.77 -5.88
C ALA A 19 12.10 55.48 -6.64
N ALA A 20 13.13 54.72 -6.99
CA ALA A 20 13.03 53.37 -7.47
C ALA A 20 12.11 52.58 -6.54
N TYR A 21 11.31 51.69 -7.13
CA TYR A 21 10.46 50.69 -6.50
C TYR A 21 11.24 49.70 -5.61
N GLY A 22 11.95 50.20 -4.60
CA GLY A 22 12.51 49.40 -3.53
C GLY A 22 11.40 49.14 -2.52
N GLN A 23 10.78 47.96 -2.57
CA GLN A 23 9.91 47.51 -1.48
C GLN A 23 10.66 47.69 -0.14
N SER A 24 10.02 48.38 0.81
CA SER A 24 10.64 48.66 2.11
C SER A 24 10.86 47.36 2.89
N LEU A 25 11.88 47.31 3.75
CA LEU A 25 12.14 46.13 4.59
C LEU A 25 10.92 45.70 5.42
N ARG A 26 10.15 46.68 5.89
CA ARG A 26 8.90 46.46 6.63
C ARG A 26 7.80 45.81 5.76
N SER A 27 7.82 46.06 4.45
CA SER A 27 6.90 45.40 3.51
C SER A 27 7.21 43.90 3.40
N TYR A 28 8.49 43.53 3.33
CA TYR A 28 8.89 42.12 3.29
C TYR A 28 8.58 41.40 4.61
N GLU A 29 8.82 42.05 5.75
CA GLU A 29 8.47 41.45 7.04
C GLU A 29 6.96 41.19 7.16
N ARG A 30 6.12 42.16 6.77
CA ARG A 30 4.65 41.98 6.75
C ARG A 30 4.21 40.88 5.79
N ALA A 31 4.84 40.76 4.63
CA ALA A 31 4.57 39.68 3.69
C ALA A 31 4.96 38.32 4.28
N GLY A 32 6.08 38.26 5.01
CA GLY A 32 6.48 37.08 5.78
C GLY A 32 5.48 36.74 6.89
N ASP A 33 5.01 37.72 7.64
CA ASP A 33 4.01 37.53 8.71
C ASP A 33 2.68 37.00 8.14
N ASP A 34 2.24 37.56 7.01
CA ASP A 34 1.02 37.12 6.32
C ASP A 34 1.17 35.70 5.75
N ALA A 35 2.31 35.38 5.12
CA ALA A 35 2.62 34.04 4.65
C ALA A 35 2.65 33.02 5.81
N PHE A 36 3.28 33.38 6.93
CA PHE A 36 3.34 32.52 8.12
C PHE A 36 1.95 32.23 8.70
N LYS A 37 1.08 33.25 8.81
CA LYS A 37 -0.31 33.07 9.26
C LYS A 37 -1.11 32.17 8.34
N LYS A 38 -0.81 32.20 7.03
CA LYS A 38 -1.39 31.32 6.02
C LYS A 38 -0.70 29.94 5.94
N LYS A 39 0.26 29.68 6.83
CA LYS A 39 1.12 28.47 6.88
C LYS A 39 1.98 28.25 5.63
N ASP A 40 2.12 29.26 4.77
CA ASP A 40 3.06 29.24 3.64
C ASP A 40 4.48 29.54 4.14
N TYR A 41 5.05 28.57 4.86
CA TYR A 41 6.36 28.72 5.48
C TYR A 41 7.48 28.88 4.45
N GLY A 42 7.34 28.27 3.27
CA GLY A 42 8.29 28.44 2.17
C GLY A 42 8.35 29.89 1.69
N ALA A 43 7.21 30.52 1.43
CA ALA A 43 7.17 31.95 1.08
C ALA A 43 7.64 32.84 2.25
N ALA A 44 7.25 32.50 3.48
CA ALA A 44 7.67 33.24 4.67
C ALA A 44 9.20 33.24 4.83
N VAL A 45 9.86 32.08 4.66
CA VAL A 45 11.33 31.94 4.66
C VAL A 45 11.96 32.90 3.64
N GLN A 46 11.45 32.96 2.41
CA GLN A 46 12.00 33.83 1.35
C GLN A 46 11.86 35.32 1.70
N HIS A 47 10.71 35.72 2.25
CA HIS A 47 10.46 37.10 2.65
C HIS A 47 11.35 37.53 3.82
N TYR A 48 11.45 36.72 4.88
CA TYR A 48 12.33 37.03 6.02
C TYR A 48 13.81 36.96 5.64
N ALA A 49 14.23 36.02 4.80
CA ALA A 49 15.61 35.97 4.28
C ALA A 49 15.98 37.29 3.57
N THR A 50 15.04 37.88 2.83
CA THR A 50 15.26 39.18 2.15
C THR A 50 15.49 40.31 3.16
N VAL A 51 14.79 40.29 4.29
CA VAL A 51 15.01 41.25 5.39
C VAL A 51 16.39 41.05 6.02
N LEU A 52 16.73 39.81 6.35
CA LEU A 52 17.98 39.45 7.01
C LEU A 52 19.22 39.69 6.15
N LYS A 53 19.11 39.63 4.80
CA LYS A 53 20.19 40.04 3.89
C LYS A 53 20.65 41.48 4.10
N ARG A 54 19.77 42.38 4.54
CA ARG A 54 20.10 43.80 4.82
C ARG A 54 20.29 44.07 6.31
N LYS A 55 19.57 43.34 7.18
CA LYS A 55 19.66 43.45 8.64
C LYS A 55 19.94 42.08 9.28
N ASN A 56 21.20 41.68 9.24
CA ASN A 56 21.61 40.32 9.61
C ASN A 56 21.39 39.96 11.10
N ASN A 57 21.24 40.97 11.98
CA ASN A 57 21.11 40.81 13.43
C ASN A 57 19.75 41.32 13.96
N ASP A 58 18.71 41.37 13.13
CA ASP A 58 17.36 41.70 13.60
C ASP A 58 16.76 40.48 14.31
N TYR A 59 16.94 40.38 15.63
CA TYR A 59 16.55 39.20 16.42
C TYR A 59 15.06 38.87 16.34
N SER A 60 14.20 39.88 16.17
CA SER A 60 12.75 39.66 16.01
C SER A 60 12.44 38.91 14.71
N VAL A 61 13.18 39.21 13.64
CA VAL A 61 13.06 38.55 12.34
C VAL A 61 13.82 37.22 12.32
N LEU A 62 14.95 37.11 13.01
CA LEU A 62 15.69 35.84 13.15
C LEU A 62 14.82 34.76 13.79
N TRP A 63 14.07 35.08 14.85
CA TRP A 63 13.15 34.12 15.46
C TRP A 63 12.08 33.65 14.47
N LYS A 64 11.40 34.60 13.81
CA LYS A 64 10.38 34.30 12.78
C LYS A 64 10.96 33.46 11.65
N TYR A 65 12.14 33.82 11.14
CA TYR A 65 12.84 33.08 10.08
C TYR A 65 13.17 31.66 10.52
N GLY A 66 13.70 31.49 11.74
CA GLY A 66 14.02 30.18 12.31
C GLY A 66 12.79 29.29 12.44
N GLU A 67 11.69 29.82 12.99
CA GLU A 67 10.42 29.10 13.11
C GLU A 67 9.87 28.66 11.74
N CYS A 68 9.86 29.55 10.75
CA CYS A 68 9.43 29.19 9.39
C CYS A 68 10.34 28.13 8.77
N ALA A 69 11.66 28.30 8.90
CA ALA A 69 12.62 27.37 8.33
C ALA A 69 12.49 25.98 8.96
N ARG A 70 12.28 25.90 10.27
CA ARG A 70 12.03 24.64 10.99
C ARG A 70 10.73 23.97 10.53
N LEU A 71 9.63 24.72 10.47
CA LEU A 71 8.33 24.21 10.01
C LEU A 71 8.30 23.86 8.52
N PHE A 72 9.22 24.45 7.75
CA PHE A 72 9.45 24.10 6.35
C PHE A 72 10.52 23.00 6.19
N TYR A 73 11.06 22.41 7.26
CA TYR A 73 12.12 21.39 7.22
C TYR A 73 13.47 21.87 6.62
N SER A 74 13.69 23.18 6.50
CA SER A 74 14.98 23.78 6.15
C SER A 74 15.87 23.88 7.40
N TYR A 75 16.25 22.73 7.96
CA TYR A 75 16.91 22.64 9.26
C TYR A 75 18.26 23.38 9.34
N GLY A 76 19.01 23.40 8.23
CA GLY A 76 20.27 24.15 8.17
C GLY A 76 20.09 25.66 8.33
N GLU A 77 19.04 26.24 7.75
CA GLU A 77 18.72 27.66 7.91
C GLU A 77 18.10 27.97 9.27
N ALA A 78 17.26 27.06 9.78
CA ALA A 78 16.71 27.16 11.13
C ALA A 78 17.82 27.19 12.19
N GLU A 79 18.78 26.25 12.11
CA GLU A 79 19.93 26.20 13.01
C GLU A 79 20.74 27.49 12.98
N LYS A 80 21.11 27.99 11.78
CA LYS A 80 21.86 29.25 11.64
C LYS A 80 21.15 30.41 12.34
N SER A 81 19.83 30.46 12.24
CA SER A 81 19.04 31.51 12.87
C SER A 81 19.03 31.38 14.40
N TYR A 82 18.68 30.20 14.90
CA TYR A 82 18.62 29.93 16.34
C TYR A 82 19.98 30.06 17.02
N LYS A 83 21.08 29.67 16.36
CA LYS A 83 22.44 29.84 16.87
C LYS A 83 22.84 31.30 17.06
N LYS A 84 22.38 32.21 16.20
CA LYS A 84 22.59 33.66 16.40
C LYS A 84 21.83 34.18 17.62
N ILE A 85 20.63 33.65 17.87
CA ILE A 85 19.83 34.00 19.07
C ILE A 85 20.51 33.42 20.32
N GLU A 86 20.95 32.16 20.27
CA GLU A 86 21.68 31.48 21.36
C GLU A 86 22.94 32.25 21.79
N ALA A 87 23.66 32.85 20.83
CA ALA A 87 24.88 33.61 21.10
C ALA A 87 24.65 34.91 21.92
N SER A 88 23.40 35.36 22.08
CA SER A 88 23.05 36.53 22.90
C SER A 88 22.26 36.11 24.13
N PRO A 89 22.83 36.15 25.36
CA PRO A 89 22.13 35.72 26.58
C PRO A 89 20.80 36.42 26.82
N LYS A 90 20.72 37.71 26.48
CA LYS A 90 19.48 38.50 26.57
C LYS A 90 18.40 37.95 25.63
N GLN A 91 18.76 37.59 24.40
CA GLN A 91 17.80 37.08 23.41
C GLN A 91 17.44 35.63 23.71
N ALA A 92 18.41 34.80 24.09
CA ALA A 92 18.14 33.43 24.54
C ALA A 92 17.09 33.39 25.66
N LYS A 93 17.21 34.27 26.67
CA LYS A 93 16.22 34.40 27.75
C LYS A 93 14.85 34.93 27.27
N ALA A 94 14.82 35.73 26.22
CA ALA A 94 13.58 36.25 25.64
C ALA A 94 12.83 35.23 24.77
N HIS A 95 13.44 34.08 24.47
CA HIS A 95 12.87 33.01 23.66
C HIS A 95 12.93 31.67 24.42
N PRO A 96 12.01 31.42 25.38
CA PRO A 96 12.07 30.25 26.25
C PRO A 96 12.10 28.89 25.51
N LEU A 97 11.50 28.83 24.33
CA LEU A 97 11.47 27.61 23.50
C LEU A 97 12.74 27.39 22.68
N LEU A 98 13.71 28.30 22.69
CA LEU A 98 14.89 28.25 21.82
C LEU A 98 15.62 26.90 21.86
N PHE A 99 15.88 26.37 23.07
CA PHE A 99 16.59 25.11 23.21
C PHE A 99 15.74 23.91 22.80
N PHE A 100 14.44 23.93 23.05
CA PHE A 100 13.52 22.92 22.51
C PHE A 100 13.55 22.91 20.98
N ARG A 101 13.46 24.08 20.34
CA ARG A 101 13.52 24.21 18.87
C ARG A 101 14.85 23.77 18.29
N LEU A 102 15.97 24.08 18.96
CA LEU A 102 17.29 23.58 18.57
C LEU A 102 17.38 22.05 18.69
N GLY A 103 16.75 21.45 19.71
CA GLY A 103 16.61 20.00 19.84
C GLY A 103 15.86 19.38 18.66
N GLU A 104 14.69 19.92 18.28
CA GLU A 104 13.92 19.47 17.11
C GLU A 104 14.74 19.56 15.81
N VAL A 105 15.44 20.68 15.62
CA VAL A 105 16.31 20.89 14.44
C VAL A 105 17.45 19.87 14.41
N LYS A 106 18.09 19.60 15.54
CA LYS A 106 19.19 18.63 15.62
C LYS A 106 18.73 17.20 15.40
N LYS A 107 17.56 16.83 15.93
CA LYS A 107 16.91 15.55 15.63
C LYS A 107 16.66 15.40 14.13
N GLY A 108 16.06 16.41 13.49
CA GLY A 108 15.81 16.40 12.04
C GLY A 108 17.07 16.37 11.18
N GLN A 109 18.21 16.83 11.70
CA GLN A 109 19.53 16.69 11.07
C GLN A 109 20.19 15.31 11.32
N GLY A 110 19.61 14.47 12.17
CA GLY A 110 20.18 13.18 12.59
C GLY A 110 21.26 13.30 13.66
N ASP A 111 21.48 14.49 14.22
CA ASP A 111 22.43 14.73 15.32
C ASP A 111 21.73 14.52 16.67
N TYR A 112 21.40 13.25 16.94
CA TYR A 112 20.64 12.86 18.13
C TYR A 112 21.36 13.20 19.45
N ALA A 113 22.70 13.14 19.46
CA ALA A 113 23.48 13.49 20.65
C ALA A 113 23.33 14.98 21.00
N ALA A 114 23.46 15.86 20.01
CA ALA A 114 23.22 17.28 20.23
C ALA A 114 21.74 17.58 20.55
N ALA A 115 20.81 16.86 19.91
CA ALA A 115 19.38 17.01 20.18
C ALA A 115 19.06 16.74 21.65
N ILE A 116 19.56 15.62 22.21
CA ILE A 116 19.42 15.27 23.62
C ILE A 116 19.97 16.39 24.50
N GLY A 117 21.20 16.88 24.23
CA GLY A 117 21.79 17.95 25.02
C GLY A 117 20.97 19.25 25.01
N TYR A 118 20.31 19.56 23.89
CA TYR A 118 19.42 20.71 23.79
C TYR A 118 18.09 20.52 24.53
N PHE A 119 17.48 19.35 24.46
CA PHE A 119 16.27 19.05 25.22
C PHE A 119 16.56 19.03 26.73
N GLU A 120 17.67 18.46 27.17
CA GLU A 120 18.11 18.48 28.58
C GLU A 120 18.35 19.92 29.07
N LYS A 121 18.95 20.77 28.22
CA LYS A 121 19.11 22.20 28.52
C LYS A 121 17.76 22.92 28.65
N PHE A 122 16.79 22.63 27.78
CA PHE A 122 15.43 23.15 27.90
C PHE A 122 14.76 22.71 29.21
N LEU A 123 14.91 21.44 29.59
CA LEU A 123 14.35 20.87 30.82
C LEU A 123 15.01 21.39 32.11
N SER A 124 16.20 21.98 32.03
CA SER A 124 16.91 22.56 33.20
C SER A 124 16.31 23.89 33.68
N ASP A 125 15.64 24.63 32.79
CA ASP A 125 14.96 25.89 33.07
C ASP A 125 13.67 25.98 32.23
N PRO A 126 12.68 25.10 32.51
CA PRO A 126 11.49 25.00 31.68
C PRO A 126 10.56 26.20 31.90
N PRO A 127 9.98 26.77 30.84
CA PRO A 127 8.93 27.78 30.97
C PRO A 127 7.70 27.19 31.68
N GLY A 128 7.24 27.84 32.75
CA GLY A 128 6.16 27.33 33.61
C GLY A 128 4.78 27.28 32.96
N ASP A 129 4.61 27.91 31.80
CA ASP A 129 3.37 28.02 31.02
C ASP A 129 3.26 27.01 29.86
N GLU A 130 4.19 26.07 29.72
CA GLU A 130 4.27 25.12 28.59
C GLU A 130 4.42 23.64 29.02
N PRO A 131 3.52 23.09 29.87
CA PRO A 131 3.65 21.72 30.40
C PRO A 131 3.69 20.63 29.30
N ASP A 132 2.91 20.79 28.23
CA ASP A 132 2.87 19.84 27.13
C ASP A 132 4.21 19.76 26.37
N VAL A 133 4.89 20.91 26.23
CA VAL A 133 6.20 20.98 25.58
C VAL A 133 7.28 20.35 26.47
N VAL A 134 7.15 20.48 27.78
CA VAL A 134 8.04 19.82 28.75
C VAL A 134 7.91 18.30 28.66
N GLU A 135 6.69 17.76 28.64
CA GLU A 135 6.49 16.31 28.44
C GLU A 135 7.00 15.86 27.07
N LYS A 136 6.73 16.64 26.00
CA LYS A 136 7.26 16.36 24.66
C LYS A 136 8.78 16.33 24.66
N ALA A 137 9.46 17.25 25.34
CA ALA A 137 10.92 17.25 25.41
C ALA A 137 11.49 15.98 26.07
N ARG A 138 10.83 15.46 27.12
CA ARG A 138 11.23 14.19 27.75
C ARG A 138 11.06 13.01 26.80
N LEU A 139 9.94 12.98 26.09
CA LEU A 139 9.65 11.96 25.09
C LEU A 139 10.66 12.00 23.93
N GLU A 140 10.98 13.19 23.43
CA GLU A 140 11.95 13.38 22.35
C GLU A 140 13.37 12.94 22.74
N ILE A 141 13.77 13.09 24.02
CA ILE A 141 15.02 12.53 24.52
C ILE A 141 15.02 11.00 24.43
N GLU A 142 13.92 10.35 24.83
CA GLU A 142 13.78 8.89 24.70
C GLU A 142 13.87 8.46 23.23
N TYR A 143 13.19 9.19 22.34
CA TYR A 143 13.19 8.91 20.90
C TYR A 143 14.59 9.04 20.30
N CYS A 144 15.32 10.11 20.66
CA CYS A 144 16.70 10.29 20.22
C CYS A 144 17.62 9.18 20.73
N ARG A 145 17.46 8.71 21.97
CA ARG A 145 18.24 7.58 22.52
C ARG A 145 17.95 6.27 21.79
N GLN A 146 16.67 6.00 21.48
CA GLN A 146 16.29 4.84 20.67
C GLN A 146 16.87 4.94 19.26
N ALA A 147 16.76 6.10 18.61
CA ALA A 147 17.30 6.34 17.28
C ALA A 147 18.83 6.14 17.22
N GLN A 148 19.57 6.52 18.27
CA GLN A 148 21.01 6.23 18.38
C GLN A 148 21.29 4.72 18.42
N THR A 149 20.55 3.97 19.25
CA THR A 149 20.68 2.50 19.33
C THR A 149 20.38 1.84 17.99
N MET A 150 19.28 2.25 17.33
CA MET A 150 18.87 1.71 16.04
C MET A 150 19.87 2.04 14.93
N SER A 151 20.48 3.22 14.96
CA SER A 151 21.52 3.62 14.01
C SER A 151 22.80 2.80 14.18
N ALA A 152 23.09 2.33 15.40
CA ALA A 152 24.24 1.48 15.70
C ALA A 152 24.01 0.00 15.31
N ASP A 153 22.77 -0.48 15.43
CA ASP A 153 22.35 -1.86 15.11
C ASP A 153 21.88 -2.02 13.65
N SER A 154 22.43 -1.24 12.70
CA SER A 154 21.91 -1.22 11.34
C SER A 154 22.17 -2.55 10.62
N LYS A 155 21.20 -3.48 10.69
CA LYS A 155 21.04 -4.54 9.70
C LYS A 155 20.97 -3.84 8.33
N GLN A 156 21.95 -4.10 7.46
CA GLN A 156 22.09 -3.34 6.21
C GLN A 156 20.90 -3.61 5.27
N VAL A 157 19.85 -2.78 5.37
CA VAL A 157 18.82 -2.68 4.34
C VAL A 157 19.44 -1.96 3.15
N GLU A 158 19.54 -2.63 2.01
CA GLU A 158 20.05 -2.02 0.80
C GLU A 158 18.96 -1.09 0.25
N ILE A 159 19.17 0.23 0.33
CA ILE A 159 18.26 1.23 -0.22
C ILE A 159 18.87 1.97 -1.41
N LYS A 160 18.11 2.09 -2.49
CA LYS A 160 18.56 2.72 -3.76
C LYS A 160 17.54 3.72 -4.28
N ASN A 161 17.99 4.95 -4.53
CA ASN A 161 17.19 5.97 -5.20
C ASN A 161 16.86 5.51 -6.64
N LEU A 162 15.62 5.68 -7.09
CA LEU A 162 15.18 5.24 -8.42
C LEU A 162 15.66 6.12 -9.58
N GLY A 163 16.36 7.22 -9.29
CA GLY A 163 17.01 8.07 -10.27
C GLY A 163 16.05 8.90 -11.13
N ARG A 164 16.63 9.68 -12.05
CA ARG A 164 15.91 10.73 -12.83
C ARG A 164 14.92 10.20 -13.88
N SER A 165 14.91 8.90 -14.15
CA SER A 165 13.90 8.28 -15.01
C SER A 165 12.54 8.22 -14.31
N ILE A 166 12.55 8.20 -12.97
CA ILE A 166 11.37 8.16 -12.11
C ILE A 166 11.22 9.47 -11.35
N ASN A 167 12.23 9.81 -10.55
CA ASN A 167 12.27 10.96 -9.67
C ASN A 167 12.51 12.27 -10.44
N SER A 168 12.00 13.37 -9.89
CA SER A 168 12.18 14.73 -10.37
C SER A 168 12.62 15.64 -9.24
N ALA A 169 12.74 16.94 -9.49
CA ALA A 169 13.02 17.89 -8.40
C ALA A 169 11.81 18.15 -7.48
N TYR A 170 10.63 17.59 -7.80
CA TYR A 170 9.40 17.66 -7.01
C TYR A 170 9.13 16.32 -6.34
N SER A 171 8.19 16.26 -5.39
CA SER A 171 7.90 15.01 -4.69
C SER A 171 7.30 13.93 -5.60
N GLU A 172 7.89 12.74 -5.58
CA GLU A 172 7.33 11.47 -5.99
C GLU A 172 7.02 10.58 -4.78
N PHE A 173 5.83 10.01 -4.73
CA PHE A 173 5.36 9.29 -3.53
C PHE A 173 4.26 8.27 -3.81
N ALA A 174 3.88 7.49 -2.78
CA ALA A 174 2.84 6.46 -2.83
C ALA A 174 3.07 5.40 -3.94
N PRO A 175 4.20 4.68 -3.90
CA PRO A 175 4.47 3.62 -4.87
C PRO A 175 3.56 2.41 -4.63
N VAL A 176 3.03 1.83 -5.71
CA VAL A 176 2.31 0.55 -5.71
C VAL A 176 2.69 -0.22 -6.97
N VAL A 177 2.94 -1.53 -6.85
CA VAL A 177 3.22 -2.39 -7.99
C VAL A 177 2.00 -3.23 -8.36
N VAL A 178 1.68 -3.27 -9.65
CA VAL A 178 0.68 -4.18 -10.23
C VAL A 178 1.30 -4.84 -11.45
N GLY A 179 1.52 -6.16 -11.38
CA GLY A 179 2.33 -6.89 -12.35
C GLY A 179 3.73 -6.26 -12.50
N ASP A 180 4.12 -5.95 -13.74
CA ASP A 180 5.40 -5.30 -14.06
C ASP A 180 5.37 -3.76 -13.95
N THR A 181 4.26 -3.17 -13.48
CA THR A 181 4.06 -1.71 -13.52
C THR A 181 4.07 -1.11 -12.12
N LEU A 182 4.99 -0.16 -11.91
CA LEU A 182 5.03 0.73 -10.75
C LEU A 182 4.12 1.93 -11.01
N PHE A 183 3.07 2.07 -10.20
CA PHE A 183 2.24 3.27 -10.07
C PHE A 183 2.78 4.14 -8.95
N PHE A 184 2.75 5.47 -9.13
CA PHE A 184 3.13 6.42 -8.09
C PHE A 184 2.52 7.80 -8.37
N SER A 185 2.59 8.71 -7.40
CA SER A 185 2.12 10.09 -7.49
C SER A 185 3.30 11.05 -7.70
N SER A 186 3.14 12.08 -8.53
CA SER A 186 4.17 13.11 -8.77
C SER A 186 3.59 14.52 -8.76
N TYR A 187 4.20 15.43 -7.99
CA TYR A 187 3.77 16.82 -7.76
C TYR A 187 4.31 17.83 -8.79
N ARG A 188 4.77 17.38 -9.96
CA ARG A 188 5.51 18.23 -10.91
C ARG A 188 4.67 19.01 -11.92
N PHE A 189 3.34 18.94 -11.87
CA PHE A 189 2.47 19.43 -12.94
C PHE A 189 1.93 20.84 -12.65
N ASP A 190 1.97 21.74 -13.63
CA ASP A 190 1.34 23.07 -13.48
C ASP A 190 -0.19 22.97 -13.53
N LYS A 191 -0.87 23.72 -12.67
CA LYS A 191 -2.32 23.95 -12.78
C LYS A 191 -2.61 24.75 -14.05
N LYS A 192 -3.44 24.20 -14.94
CA LYS A 192 -3.77 24.85 -16.21
C LYS A 192 -4.55 26.14 -15.97
N GLY A 193 -4.17 27.20 -16.68
CA GLY A 193 -4.80 28.51 -16.57
C GLY A 193 -4.36 29.33 -15.34
N ASP A 194 -3.53 28.77 -14.46
CA ASP A 194 -2.97 29.54 -13.35
C ASP A 194 -1.91 30.54 -13.83
N ARG A 195 -2.06 31.77 -13.36
CA ARG A 195 -1.21 32.92 -13.68
C ARG A 195 -0.38 33.38 -12.48
N SER A 196 -0.50 32.71 -11.33
CA SER A 196 0.33 32.97 -10.16
C SER A 196 1.82 32.72 -10.46
N LYS A 197 2.69 33.37 -9.68
CA LYS A 197 4.15 33.23 -9.77
C LYS A 197 4.71 32.99 -8.36
N PRO A 198 5.25 31.80 -8.06
CA PRO A 198 5.29 30.61 -8.91
C PRO A 198 3.89 30.04 -9.17
N ARG A 199 3.72 29.29 -10.26
CA ARG A 199 2.46 28.61 -10.58
C ARG A 199 2.15 27.55 -9.53
N GLN A 200 0.87 27.41 -9.19
CA GLN A 200 0.38 26.31 -8.38
C GLN A 200 0.64 24.99 -9.10
N LYS A 201 1.25 24.06 -8.35
CA LYS A 201 1.50 22.70 -8.80
C LYS A 201 0.37 21.76 -8.42
N LEU A 202 0.20 20.71 -9.21
CA LEU A 202 -0.77 19.64 -9.04
C LEU A 202 -0.05 18.29 -9.03
N THR A 203 -0.67 17.36 -8.33
CA THR A 203 -0.25 15.96 -8.32
C THR A 203 -0.96 15.21 -9.43
N ARG A 204 -0.23 14.34 -10.14
CA ARG A 204 -0.81 13.34 -11.03
C ARG A 204 -0.24 11.96 -10.73
N VAL A 205 -1.00 10.94 -11.07
CA VAL A 205 -0.54 9.55 -11.06
C VAL A 205 0.32 9.30 -12.29
N MET A 206 1.41 8.60 -12.07
CA MET A 206 2.44 8.22 -13.03
C MET A 206 2.62 6.71 -12.99
N ILE A 207 3.11 6.15 -14.10
CA ILE A 207 3.51 4.75 -14.22
C ILE A 207 4.92 4.61 -14.77
N SER A 208 5.58 3.53 -14.37
CA SER A 208 6.77 2.98 -15.01
C SER A 208 6.57 1.47 -15.18
N SER A 209 6.66 0.99 -16.40
CA SER A 209 6.55 -0.44 -16.71
C SER A 209 7.94 -1.01 -16.97
N ARG A 210 8.28 -2.16 -16.36
CA ARG A 210 9.57 -2.86 -16.52
C ARG A 210 10.79 -1.96 -16.31
N GLY A 211 10.72 -1.07 -15.31
CA GLY A 211 11.80 -0.11 -15.00
C GLY A 211 12.00 1.00 -16.04
N GLY A 212 11.05 1.18 -16.96
CA GLY A 212 11.11 2.24 -17.97
C GLY A 212 10.94 3.65 -17.39
N ARG A 213 11.01 4.66 -18.26
CA ARG A 213 10.81 6.06 -17.85
C ARG A 213 9.37 6.31 -17.41
N ALA A 214 9.20 7.13 -16.38
CA ALA A 214 7.91 7.55 -15.87
C ALA A 214 7.05 8.27 -16.94
N ARG A 215 5.78 7.86 -17.06
CA ARG A 215 4.78 8.45 -17.97
C ARG A 215 3.38 8.41 -17.34
N GLU A 216 2.44 9.21 -17.82
CA GLU A 216 1.05 9.13 -17.35
C GLU A 216 0.41 7.77 -17.77
N PRO A 217 -0.57 7.21 -17.02
CA PRO A 217 -1.18 5.89 -17.26
C PRO A 217 -1.91 5.69 -18.60
N GLY A 218 -1.90 6.70 -19.48
CA GLY A 218 -2.52 6.65 -20.81
C GLY A 218 -3.96 7.15 -20.83
N ARG A 219 -4.60 6.99 -21.99
CA ARG A 219 -5.93 7.56 -22.25
C ARG A 219 -6.99 6.88 -21.38
N GLY A 220 -7.80 7.70 -20.69
CA GLY A 220 -8.93 7.25 -19.89
C GLY A 220 -8.68 7.22 -18.39
N PHE A 221 -7.42 7.23 -17.93
CA PHE A 221 -7.14 7.33 -16.50
C PHE A 221 -7.73 8.64 -15.94
N PRO A 222 -8.41 8.60 -14.78
CA PRO A 222 -8.95 9.80 -14.15
C PRO A 222 -7.91 10.89 -13.96
N THR A 223 -8.10 12.03 -14.62
CA THR A 223 -7.23 13.19 -14.46
C THR A 223 -8.04 14.47 -14.59
N THR A 224 -7.56 15.54 -13.94
CA THR A 224 -8.16 16.88 -14.01
C THR A 224 -7.08 17.93 -13.89
N ASP A 225 -7.31 19.09 -14.49
CA ASP A 225 -6.39 20.22 -14.45
C ASP A 225 -6.64 21.17 -13.27
N THR A 226 -7.57 20.83 -12.38
CA THR A 226 -8.04 21.72 -11.29
C THR A 226 -7.88 21.15 -9.89
N ALA A 227 -7.48 19.88 -9.76
CA ALA A 227 -7.34 19.18 -8.48
C ALA A 227 -6.15 18.21 -8.55
N HIS A 228 -5.64 17.83 -7.38
CA HIS A 228 -4.62 16.80 -7.26
C HIS A 228 -5.26 15.42 -7.44
N ILE A 229 -4.61 14.56 -8.22
CA ILE A 229 -4.94 13.13 -8.32
C ILE A 229 -3.73 12.36 -7.80
N ALA A 230 -3.90 11.62 -6.71
CA ALA A 230 -2.81 10.99 -5.97
C ALA A 230 -3.25 9.68 -5.29
N HIS A 231 -2.28 8.95 -4.74
CA HIS A 231 -2.46 7.75 -3.91
C HIS A 231 -3.35 6.68 -4.56
N THR A 232 -2.81 5.85 -5.44
CA THR A 232 -3.56 4.74 -6.04
C THR A 232 -3.48 3.49 -5.17
N ALA A 233 -4.62 2.83 -4.95
CA ALA A 233 -4.70 1.49 -4.36
C ALA A 233 -5.53 0.59 -5.26
N PHE A 234 -5.08 -0.65 -5.43
CA PHE A 234 -5.71 -1.64 -6.27
C PHE A 234 -6.33 -2.71 -5.38
N SER A 235 -7.53 -3.19 -5.73
CA SER A 235 -8.04 -4.43 -5.18
C SER A 235 -7.11 -5.61 -5.53
N PRO A 236 -7.15 -6.73 -4.76
CA PRO A 236 -6.29 -7.87 -5.02
C PRO A 236 -6.37 -8.43 -6.45
N ASP A 237 -7.54 -8.32 -7.08
CA ASP A 237 -7.79 -8.72 -8.48
C ASP A 237 -7.34 -7.68 -9.53
N GLY A 238 -6.88 -6.51 -9.11
CA GLY A 238 -6.43 -5.41 -9.97
C GLY A 238 -7.55 -4.66 -10.72
N HIS A 239 -8.82 -5.03 -10.53
CA HIS A 239 -9.93 -4.45 -11.28
C HIS A 239 -10.43 -3.11 -10.71
N TYR A 240 -10.43 -2.96 -9.39
CA TYR A 240 -10.89 -1.76 -8.71
C TYR A 240 -9.71 -0.90 -8.30
N VAL A 241 -9.78 0.38 -8.66
CA VAL A 241 -8.71 1.33 -8.38
C VAL A 241 -9.27 2.48 -7.58
N PHE A 242 -8.86 2.53 -6.32
CA PHE A 242 -9.16 3.61 -5.38
C PHE A 242 -8.08 4.67 -5.50
N PHE A 243 -8.47 5.93 -5.48
CA PHE A 243 -7.52 7.04 -5.52
C PHE A 243 -8.04 8.29 -4.82
N SER A 244 -7.11 9.16 -4.41
CA SER A 244 -7.44 10.43 -3.78
C SER A 244 -7.63 11.53 -4.81
N VAL A 245 -8.71 12.28 -4.68
CA VAL A 245 -8.92 13.56 -5.38
C VAL A 245 -8.87 14.66 -4.34
N CYS A 246 -7.87 15.54 -4.43
CA CYS A 246 -7.67 16.59 -3.45
C CYS A 246 -7.78 17.99 -4.03
N LYS A 247 -8.47 18.88 -3.31
CA LYS A 247 -8.66 20.28 -3.68
C LYS A 247 -7.99 21.17 -2.64
N ASN A 248 -7.23 22.13 -3.13
CA ASN A 248 -6.69 23.22 -2.31
C ASN A 248 -7.86 24.09 -1.83
N LEU A 249 -8.01 24.22 -0.51
CA LEU A 249 -8.92 25.18 0.12
C LEU A 249 -8.27 26.57 0.15
N ASN A 250 -6.97 26.59 0.38
CA ASN A 250 -6.11 27.77 0.30
C ASN A 250 -4.71 27.34 -0.16
N ALA A 251 -3.67 28.15 0.05
CA ALA A 251 -2.32 27.84 -0.41
C ALA A 251 -1.71 26.59 0.25
N TYR A 252 -2.23 26.19 1.42
CA TYR A 252 -1.64 25.14 2.26
C TYR A 252 -2.63 24.03 2.62
N ASP A 253 -3.86 24.38 2.97
CA ASP A 253 -4.86 23.39 3.37
C ASP A 253 -5.46 22.70 2.15
N ILE A 254 -5.38 21.38 2.16
CA ILE A 254 -5.87 20.49 1.11
C ILE A 254 -6.95 19.60 1.70
N ARG A 255 -8.10 19.50 1.02
CA ARG A 255 -9.15 18.52 1.35
C ARG A 255 -9.18 17.43 0.30
N CYS A 256 -9.05 16.18 0.74
CA CYS A 256 -9.11 15.01 -0.12
C CYS A 256 -10.39 14.21 0.09
N GLU A 257 -10.81 13.56 -0.99
CA GLU A 257 -11.89 12.57 -0.99
C GLU A 257 -11.41 11.33 -1.76
N LEU A 258 -11.90 10.16 -1.38
CA LEU A 258 -11.64 8.91 -2.10
C LEU A 258 -12.62 8.73 -3.27
N TRP A 259 -12.04 8.34 -4.39
CA TRP A 259 -12.73 8.03 -5.64
C TRP A 259 -12.37 6.62 -6.08
N LEU A 260 -13.22 6.05 -6.91
CA LEU A 260 -13.10 4.70 -7.45
C LEU A 260 -13.19 4.77 -8.97
N THR A 261 -12.30 4.07 -9.66
CA THR A 261 -12.44 3.72 -11.07
C THR A 261 -12.26 2.21 -11.22
N ILE A 262 -12.61 1.70 -12.40
CA ILE A 262 -12.45 0.30 -12.77
C ILE A 262 -11.55 0.20 -14.00
N VAL A 263 -10.68 -0.81 -13.99
CA VAL A 263 -10.00 -1.31 -15.17
C VAL A 263 -10.80 -2.48 -15.73
N ASP A 264 -11.41 -2.29 -16.91
CA ASP A 264 -12.16 -3.36 -17.56
C ASP A 264 -11.22 -4.47 -18.08
N ARG A 265 -11.79 -5.62 -18.48
CA ARG A 265 -11.04 -6.77 -19.01
C ARG A 265 -10.23 -6.47 -20.29
N ARG A 266 -10.41 -5.29 -20.90
CA ARG A 266 -9.63 -4.82 -22.07
C ARG A 266 -8.58 -3.79 -21.66
N ASN A 267 -8.24 -3.70 -20.38
CA ASN A 267 -7.32 -2.73 -19.80
C ASN A 267 -7.73 -1.27 -20.05
N ARG A 268 -9.05 -0.99 -20.08
CA ARG A 268 -9.57 0.38 -20.24
C ARG A 268 -10.11 0.90 -18.92
N TRP A 269 -9.76 2.14 -18.64
CA TRP A 269 -10.27 2.90 -17.51
C TRP A 269 -11.73 3.30 -17.74
N LEU A 270 -12.60 2.99 -16.78
CA LEU A 270 -13.98 3.46 -16.77
C LEU A 270 -14.10 4.84 -16.08
N PRO A 271 -15.17 5.62 -16.35
CA PRO A 271 -15.40 6.87 -15.66
C PRO A 271 -15.38 6.72 -14.14
N PRO A 272 -14.65 7.58 -13.41
CA PRO A 272 -14.51 7.44 -11.97
C PRO A 272 -15.77 7.90 -11.23
N VAL A 273 -15.97 7.38 -10.03
CA VAL A 273 -17.01 7.79 -9.09
C VAL A 273 -16.45 8.21 -7.75
N ARG A 274 -16.99 9.30 -7.21
CA ARG A 274 -16.75 9.70 -5.83
C ARG A 274 -17.40 8.69 -4.90
N LEU A 275 -16.67 8.20 -3.89
CA LEU A 275 -17.25 7.32 -2.88
C LEU A 275 -18.27 8.10 -2.01
N PRO A 276 -19.40 7.48 -1.63
CA PRO A 276 -20.41 8.13 -0.80
C PRO A 276 -20.01 8.17 0.68
N GLU A 277 -20.84 8.80 1.51
CA GLU A 277 -20.82 8.52 2.95
C GLU A 277 -21.16 7.03 3.22
N PRO A 278 -20.59 6.42 4.28
CA PRO A 278 -19.74 7.01 5.32
C PRO A 278 -18.24 7.13 4.98
N ILE A 279 -17.82 6.81 3.75
CA ILE A 279 -16.40 6.89 3.35
C ILE A 279 -15.96 8.34 3.24
N ASN A 280 -16.62 9.16 2.43
CA ASN A 280 -16.26 10.58 2.32
C ASN A 280 -17.17 11.43 3.21
N MET A 281 -16.78 11.62 4.47
CA MET A 281 -17.52 12.45 5.42
C MET A 281 -17.42 13.95 5.06
N PRO A 282 -18.55 14.69 4.97
CA PRO A 282 -18.53 16.11 4.62
C PRO A 282 -17.67 16.95 5.58
N GLY A 283 -16.82 17.82 5.03
CA GLY A 283 -15.97 18.73 5.80
C GLY A 283 -14.61 18.16 6.21
N TYR A 284 -14.43 16.85 6.10
CA TYR A 284 -13.22 16.13 6.51
C TYR A 284 -12.47 15.57 5.30
N THR A 285 -11.18 15.35 5.48
CA THR A 285 -10.27 14.69 4.56
C THR A 285 -10.40 13.17 4.68
N THR A 286 -10.45 12.48 3.54
CA THR A 286 -10.31 11.02 3.43
C THR A 286 -9.34 10.74 2.28
N THR A 287 -8.20 10.11 2.57
CA THR A 287 -7.04 10.04 1.66
C THR A 287 -6.19 8.79 1.87
N GLN A 288 -5.13 8.63 1.08
CA GLN A 288 -4.11 7.58 1.22
C GLN A 288 -4.73 6.18 1.32
N PRO A 289 -5.55 5.76 0.33
CA PRO A 289 -6.16 4.45 0.37
C PRO A 289 -5.10 3.35 0.24
N SER A 290 -5.38 2.21 0.85
CA SER A 290 -4.72 0.93 0.61
C SER A 290 -5.79 -0.15 0.64
N VAL A 291 -5.73 -1.09 -0.30
CA VAL A 291 -6.68 -2.22 -0.37
C VAL A 291 -5.88 -3.50 -0.40
N SER A 292 -6.28 -4.46 0.43
CA SER A 292 -5.62 -5.76 0.52
C SER A 292 -6.58 -6.79 1.13
N TYR A 293 -6.26 -8.07 0.98
CA TYR A 293 -7.04 -9.16 1.57
C TYR A 293 -6.73 -9.30 3.06
N ASP A 294 -7.78 -9.41 3.87
CA ASP A 294 -7.70 -9.62 5.30
C ASP A 294 -8.40 -10.93 5.65
N GLU A 295 -7.68 -11.83 6.31
CA GLU A 295 -8.15 -13.19 6.61
C GLU A 295 -9.33 -13.19 7.57
N TYR A 296 -9.36 -12.27 8.54
CA TYR A 296 -10.44 -12.19 9.52
C TYR A 296 -11.77 -11.77 8.87
N PHE A 297 -11.71 -10.86 7.90
CA PHE A 297 -12.88 -10.42 7.15
C PHE A 297 -13.21 -11.31 5.96
N GLU A 298 -12.37 -12.33 5.70
CA GLU A 298 -12.44 -13.23 4.55
C GLU A 298 -12.56 -12.48 3.21
N GLY A 299 -11.95 -11.30 3.10
CA GLY A 299 -12.19 -10.42 1.96
C GLY A 299 -11.30 -9.18 1.90
N PRO A 300 -11.45 -8.37 0.84
CA PRO A 300 -10.72 -7.13 0.70
C PRO A 300 -11.17 -6.09 1.73
N VAL A 301 -10.21 -5.41 2.33
CA VAL A 301 -10.42 -4.30 3.28
C VAL A 301 -9.81 -3.03 2.71
N LEU A 302 -10.57 -1.94 2.72
CA LEU A 302 -10.08 -0.60 2.40
C LEU A 302 -9.58 0.08 3.68
N TRP A 303 -8.27 0.26 3.75
CA TRP A 303 -7.59 1.12 4.71
C TRP A 303 -7.43 2.52 4.14
N PHE A 304 -7.52 3.55 4.98
CA PHE A 304 -7.32 4.94 4.56
C PHE A 304 -7.00 5.85 5.75
N ALA A 305 -6.50 7.06 5.49
CA ALA A 305 -6.27 8.09 6.50
C ALA A 305 -7.36 9.16 6.46
N SER A 306 -7.78 9.65 7.63
CA SER A 306 -8.85 10.67 7.74
C SER A 306 -8.75 11.48 9.03
N ASP A 307 -9.09 12.77 8.97
CA ASP A 307 -9.21 13.71 10.10
C ASP A 307 -10.65 13.79 10.65
N ARG A 308 -11.46 12.75 10.37
CA ARG A 308 -12.87 12.68 10.80
C ARG A 308 -12.99 12.60 12.32
N PRO A 309 -14.13 13.02 12.90
CA PRO A 309 -14.40 12.86 14.33
C PRO A 309 -14.40 11.39 14.75
N GLY A 310 -14.00 11.14 16.01
CA GLY A 310 -13.80 9.78 16.54
C GLY A 310 -12.38 9.24 16.33
N GLY A 311 -11.52 10.03 15.70
CA GLY A 311 -10.07 9.83 15.66
C GLY A 311 -9.38 10.25 16.95
N LYS A 312 -8.07 9.94 17.06
CA LYS A 312 -7.24 10.25 18.21
C LYS A 312 -6.38 11.51 18.01
N GLY A 313 -6.06 11.83 16.76
CA GLY A 313 -5.07 12.85 16.43
C GLY A 313 -5.45 13.72 15.24
N LYS A 314 -4.43 14.09 14.45
CA LYS A 314 -4.59 14.95 13.27
C LYS A 314 -5.22 14.15 12.12
N LEU A 315 -4.41 13.31 11.47
CA LEU A 315 -4.90 12.26 10.59
C LEU A 315 -4.79 10.95 11.35
N ASP A 316 -5.82 10.14 11.24
CA ASP A 316 -5.85 8.81 11.84
C ASP A 316 -6.06 7.76 10.76
N LEU A 317 -5.62 6.53 11.03
CA LEU A 317 -5.90 5.35 10.22
C LEU A 317 -7.29 4.79 10.53
N TRP A 318 -8.02 4.48 9.46
CA TRP A 318 -9.35 3.88 9.47
C TRP A 318 -9.42 2.74 8.47
N TYR A 319 -10.34 1.81 8.70
CA TYR A 319 -10.58 0.73 7.75
C TYR A 319 -12.06 0.35 7.64
N VAL A 320 -12.40 -0.28 6.51
CA VAL A 320 -13.74 -0.80 6.25
C VAL A 320 -13.65 -2.03 5.33
N PRO A 321 -14.29 -3.16 5.69
CA PRO A 321 -14.42 -4.29 4.78
C PRO A 321 -15.19 -3.90 3.52
N LEU A 322 -14.74 -4.37 2.37
CA LEU A 322 -15.38 -4.12 1.09
C LEU A 322 -16.32 -5.28 0.74
N ASP A 323 -17.58 -4.95 0.42
CA ASP A 323 -18.56 -5.92 -0.07
C ASP A 323 -18.24 -6.35 -1.51
N THR A 324 -17.65 -7.54 -1.65
CA THR A 324 -17.22 -8.13 -2.93
C THR A 324 -18.37 -8.35 -3.91
N VAL A 325 -19.63 -8.45 -3.45
CA VAL A 325 -20.80 -8.63 -4.32
C VAL A 325 -21.05 -7.36 -5.14
N PHE A 326 -20.91 -6.19 -4.53
CA PHE A 326 -21.01 -4.92 -5.25
C PHE A 326 -19.81 -4.70 -6.18
N PHE A 327 -18.63 -5.12 -5.75
CA PHE A 327 -17.41 -5.16 -6.55
C PHE A 327 -17.38 -6.37 -7.51
N CYS A 328 -18.53 -6.89 -7.93
CA CYS A 328 -18.61 -7.79 -9.08
C CYS A 328 -18.60 -6.98 -10.39
N PRO A 329 -17.75 -7.33 -11.38
CA PRO A 329 -17.81 -6.74 -12.72
C PRO A 329 -19.20 -6.84 -13.38
N CYS A 330 -19.99 -7.83 -12.98
CA CYS A 330 -21.37 -8.06 -13.43
C CYS A 330 -22.37 -6.98 -12.98
N ALA A 331 -22.06 -6.26 -11.91
CA ALA A 331 -22.87 -5.15 -11.38
C ALA A 331 -22.43 -3.78 -11.93
N LEU A 332 -21.34 -3.72 -12.70
CA LEU A 332 -20.80 -2.47 -13.21
C LEU A 332 -21.57 -1.95 -14.43
N PRO A 333 -21.68 -0.62 -14.56
CA PRO A 333 -22.23 -0.01 -15.77
C PRO A 333 -21.38 -0.36 -17.00
N LEU A 334 -21.97 -1.09 -17.94
CA LEU A 334 -21.44 -1.15 -19.31
C LEU A 334 -21.46 0.26 -19.94
N PRO A 335 -20.62 0.54 -20.96
CA PRO A 335 -20.65 1.81 -21.69
C PRO A 335 -22.09 2.15 -22.10
N GLY A 336 -22.63 3.26 -21.59
CA GLY A 336 -24.00 3.71 -21.84
C GLY A 336 -25.01 3.43 -20.70
N LYS A 337 -24.67 2.66 -19.67
CA LYS A 337 -25.45 2.58 -18.41
C LYS A 337 -24.87 3.54 -17.37
N LYS A 338 -25.73 4.30 -16.69
CA LYS A 338 -25.32 5.11 -15.53
C LYS A 338 -25.16 4.20 -14.32
N ILE A 339 -24.25 4.54 -13.40
CA ILE A 339 -24.19 3.93 -12.07
C ILE A 339 -25.47 4.32 -11.35
N THR A 340 -26.38 3.36 -11.17
CA THR A 340 -27.68 3.62 -10.53
C THR A 340 -27.62 3.40 -9.01
N ARG A 341 -26.61 2.68 -8.50
CA ARG A 341 -26.34 2.52 -7.06
C ARG A 341 -24.82 2.43 -6.82
N LEU A 342 -24.30 3.17 -5.84
CA LEU A 342 -22.93 3.08 -5.33
C LEU A 342 -22.82 1.95 -4.28
N PRO A 343 -21.61 1.45 -3.96
CA PRO A 343 -21.45 0.48 -2.89
C PRO A 343 -21.98 1.08 -1.59
N ARG A 344 -22.71 0.28 -0.82
CA ARG A 344 -23.00 0.61 0.58
C ARG A 344 -21.79 0.20 1.39
N PHE A 345 -21.25 1.12 2.17
CA PHE A 345 -20.14 0.86 3.06
C PHE A 345 -20.66 0.79 4.49
N ALA A 346 -20.09 -0.13 5.28
CA ALA A 346 -20.21 -0.08 6.73
C ALA A 346 -19.56 1.21 7.26
N GLN A 347 -19.86 1.56 8.52
CA GLN A 347 -19.18 2.66 9.18
C GLN A 347 -17.69 2.33 9.32
N PRO A 348 -16.77 3.23 8.90
CA PRO A 348 -15.35 2.97 9.06
C PRO A 348 -14.95 2.87 10.53
N VAL A 349 -14.06 1.93 10.83
CA VAL A 349 -13.55 1.65 12.17
C VAL A 349 -12.22 2.38 12.35
N ASN A 350 -12.07 3.10 13.46
CA ASN A 350 -10.80 3.74 13.81
C ASN A 350 -9.79 2.68 14.27
N ALA A 351 -8.58 2.66 13.69
CA ALA A 351 -7.50 1.77 14.12
C ALA A 351 -6.79 2.33 15.37
N ALA A 352 -7.53 2.50 16.46
CA ALA A 352 -7.09 3.28 17.64
C ALA A 352 -5.77 2.81 18.26
N ALA A 353 -5.44 1.53 18.13
CA ALA A 353 -4.22 0.92 18.65
C ALA A 353 -2.93 1.45 17.99
N VAL A 354 -3.01 1.91 16.73
CA VAL A 354 -1.86 2.42 15.97
C VAL A 354 -1.85 3.93 15.84
N ASN A 355 -2.96 4.59 16.16
CA ASN A 355 -3.09 6.04 16.10
C ASN A 355 -2.46 6.73 17.32
N THR A 356 -2.05 7.97 17.14
CA THR A 356 -1.41 8.86 18.13
C THR A 356 -2.11 10.22 18.13
N PRO A 357 -1.77 11.15 19.05
CA PRO A 357 -2.26 12.52 18.96
C PRO A 357 -1.70 13.31 17.76
N GLU A 358 -0.65 12.82 17.11
CA GLU A 358 -0.04 13.45 15.94
C GLU A 358 -0.68 12.92 14.64
N SER A 359 0.04 12.93 13.52
CA SER A 359 -0.47 12.46 12.24
C SER A 359 -0.03 11.03 11.95
N ASP A 360 -1.00 10.14 11.73
CA ASP A 360 -0.82 8.74 11.42
C ASP A 360 -1.51 8.42 10.08
N GLY A 361 -0.79 7.79 9.16
CA GLY A 361 -1.30 7.62 7.80
C GLY A 361 -0.51 6.65 6.95
N MET A 362 -0.79 6.73 5.64
CA MET A 362 -0.06 6.01 4.60
C MET A 362 -0.07 4.48 4.83
N PRO A 363 -1.25 3.88 5.04
CA PRO A 363 -1.35 2.46 5.34
C PRO A 363 -0.89 1.62 4.15
N PHE A 364 -0.28 0.49 4.44
CA PHE A 364 -0.01 -0.60 3.52
C PHE A 364 -0.23 -1.92 4.25
N TYR A 365 -1.26 -2.67 3.85
CA TYR A 365 -1.58 -3.94 4.50
C TYR A 365 -0.99 -5.10 3.70
N PHE A 366 0.00 -5.78 4.27
CA PHE A 366 0.68 -6.90 3.63
C PHE A 366 -0.04 -8.21 3.95
N ALA A 367 -0.90 -8.65 3.03
CA ALA A 367 -1.75 -9.84 3.20
C ALA A 367 -0.98 -11.13 3.53
N PRO A 368 0.17 -11.46 2.88
CA PRO A 368 0.86 -12.73 3.17
C PRO A 368 1.32 -12.90 4.63
N ALA A 369 1.49 -11.80 5.37
CA ALA A 369 1.87 -11.84 6.79
C ALA A 369 0.80 -11.22 7.72
N GLN A 370 -0.38 -10.89 7.19
CA GLN A 370 -1.45 -10.17 7.91
C GLN A 370 -0.93 -8.98 8.75
N LYS A 371 -0.07 -8.16 8.14
CA LYS A 371 0.67 -7.10 8.84
C LYS A 371 0.41 -5.73 8.23
N LEU A 372 0.03 -4.77 9.07
CA LEU A 372 -0.14 -3.37 8.68
C LEU A 372 1.20 -2.65 8.80
N TYR A 373 1.63 -2.02 7.72
CA TYR A 373 2.68 -1.00 7.71
C TYR A 373 2.04 0.37 7.57
N PHE A 374 2.61 1.38 8.22
CA PHE A 374 2.10 2.74 8.18
C PHE A 374 3.21 3.73 8.56
N SER A 375 2.96 5.02 8.35
CA SER A 375 3.89 6.07 8.76
C SER A 375 3.26 6.97 9.82
N SER A 376 4.05 7.36 10.82
CA SER A 376 3.59 8.14 11.98
C SER A 376 4.61 9.21 12.39
N GLU A 377 4.11 10.36 12.86
CA GLU A 377 4.90 11.39 13.55
C GLU A 377 4.89 11.25 15.07
N GLY A 378 4.04 10.38 15.63
CA GLY A 378 3.77 10.32 17.08
C GLY A 378 4.48 9.20 17.84
N TRP A 379 4.80 8.09 17.15
CA TRP A 379 5.50 6.95 17.76
C TRP A 379 7.01 7.19 17.92
N PRO A 380 7.72 6.41 18.78
CA PRO A 380 9.17 6.51 18.95
C PRO A 380 9.91 6.28 17.63
N GLY A 381 10.33 7.41 17.04
CA GLY A 381 10.83 7.53 15.68
C GLY A 381 12.25 8.06 15.58
N MET A 382 12.84 7.96 14.39
CA MET A 382 14.16 8.49 14.08
C MET A 382 14.09 9.93 13.53
N GLY A 383 12.95 10.38 13.01
CA GLY A 383 12.86 11.62 12.24
C GLY A 383 11.51 12.33 12.36
N GLY A 384 10.96 12.70 11.20
CA GLY A 384 9.63 13.28 11.08
C GLY A 384 8.59 12.17 11.04
N TYR A 385 8.12 11.81 9.85
CA TYR A 385 7.40 10.56 9.66
C TYR A 385 8.37 9.38 9.65
N ASP A 386 8.08 8.37 10.45
CA ASP A 386 8.79 7.09 10.46
C ASP A 386 7.83 5.96 10.11
N ILE A 387 8.35 4.92 9.46
CA ILE A 387 7.63 3.69 9.10
C ILE A 387 7.55 2.78 10.33
N PHE A 388 6.35 2.34 10.66
CA PHE A 388 6.05 1.37 11.69
C PHE A 388 5.32 0.18 11.08
N SER A 389 5.34 -0.93 11.81
CA SER A 389 4.51 -2.09 11.51
C SER A 389 3.75 -2.56 12.73
N SER A 390 2.57 -3.11 12.52
CA SER A 390 1.73 -3.72 13.55
C SER A 390 1.16 -5.03 13.02
N GLN A 391 1.32 -6.11 13.80
CA GLN A 391 0.75 -7.41 13.49
C GLN A 391 -0.76 -7.36 13.74
N LYS A 392 -1.56 -7.83 12.77
CA LYS A 392 -3.00 -8.02 12.99
C LYS A 392 -3.26 -9.41 13.53
N ASN A 393 -4.03 -9.48 14.62
CA ASN A 393 -4.52 -10.68 15.25
C ASN A 393 -6.04 -10.55 15.34
N ASP A 394 -6.79 -11.19 14.44
CA ASP A 394 -8.23 -11.00 14.30
C ASP A 394 -8.61 -9.52 14.14
N LEU A 395 -9.39 -8.94 15.04
CA LEU A 395 -9.74 -7.51 15.03
C LEU A 395 -8.66 -6.61 15.63
N ASP A 396 -7.72 -7.17 16.39
CA ASP A 396 -6.75 -6.40 17.15
C ASP A 396 -5.47 -6.14 16.37
N LEU A 397 -4.88 -4.98 16.62
CA LEU A 397 -3.55 -4.61 16.14
C LEU A 397 -2.58 -4.61 17.31
N ALA A 398 -1.47 -5.33 17.17
CA ALA A 398 -0.39 -5.35 18.15
C ALA A 398 0.25 -3.96 18.30
N LYS A 399 1.00 -3.76 19.38
CA LYS A 399 1.75 -2.52 19.59
C LYS A 399 2.66 -2.23 18.39
N PRO A 400 2.66 -1.01 17.82
CA PRO A 400 3.54 -0.66 16.71
C PRO A 400 5.01 -0.86 17.02
N VAL A 401 5.72 -1.40 16.03
CA VAL A 401 7.16 -1.64 16.04
C VAL A 401 7.80 -0.79 14.95
N ASN A 402 8.79 0.02 15.32
CA ASN A 402 9.54 0.85 14.37
C ASN A 402 10.31 -0.05 13.38
N ALA A 403 10.28 0.30 12.09
CA ALA A 403 10.86 -0.51 11.03
C ALA A 403 12.40 -0.57 11.02
N GLY A 404 13.09 0.24 11.84
CA GLY A 404 14.54 0.17 11.95
C GLY A 404 15.29 1.15 11.05
N ALA A 405 16.58 1.34 11.37
CA ALA A 405 17.48 2.13 10.54
C ALA A 405 17.62 1.52 9.15
N GLY A 406 17.71 2.37 8.12
CA GLY A 406 17.76 1.97 6.72
C GLY A 406 16.41 2.11 6.03
N LEU A 407 15.34 1.56 6.62
CA LEU A 407 13.97 1.91 6.21
C LEU A 407 13.60 3.29 6.74
N ASN A 408 13.91 3.57 8.00
CA ASN A 408 13.79 4.88 8.62
C ASN A 408 15.14 5.62 8.67
N SER A 409 15.04 6.94 8.74
CA SER A 409 16.10 7.92 8.74
C SER A 409 15.71 9.12 9.61
N SER A 410 16.59 10.12 9.74
CA SER A 410 16.24 11.34 10.46
C SER A 410 15.26 12.27 9.73
N TYR A 411 14.79 11.86 8.55
CA TYR A 411 13.93 12.64 7.65
C TYR A 411 12.50 12.06 7.65
N ASN A 412 11.70 12.34 6.62
CA ASN A 412 10.40 11.69 6.45
C ASN A 412 10.56 10.41 5.63
N ASP A 413 10.09 9.32 6.18
CA ASP A 413 10.06 8.00 5.56
C ASP A 413 8.62 7.50 5.51
N VAL A 414 8.11 7.45 4.29
CA VAL A 414 6.67 7.45 4.03
C VAL A 414 6.29 6.49 2.91
N TYR A 415 5.03 6.04 2.91
CA TYR A 415 4.47 5.17 1.87
C TYR A 415 5.29 3.90 1.62
N PHE A 416 5.49 3.10 2.65
CA PHE A 416 6.11 1.79 2.53
C PHE A 416 5.26 0.86 1.67
N TYR A 417 5.89 0.14 0.74
CA TYR A 417 5.27 -0.88 -0.09
C TYR A 417 6.20 -2.09 -0.18
N LEU A 418 5.69 -3.27 0.14
CA LEU A 418 6.42 -4.54 0.03
C LEU A 418 5.83 -5.39 -1.10
N LYS A 419 6.69 -5.97 -1.94
CA LYS A 419 6.23 -6.91 -2.97
C LYS A 419 5.87 -8.25 -2.34
N GLN A 420 5.21 -9.08 -3.12
CA GLN A 420 4.79 -10.43 -2.71
C GLN A 420 5.95 -11.34 -2.30
N ASP A 421 7.17 -11.05 -2.76
CA ASP A 421 8.38 -11.77 -2.33
C ASP A 421 8.74 -11.53 -0.84
N GLY A 422 8.10 -10.57 -0.17
CA GLY A 422 8.34 -10.23 1.23
C GLY A 422 9.72 -9.61 1.51
N LEU A 423 10.53 -9.37 0.48
CA LEU A 423 11.93 -8.99 0.60
C LEU A 423 12.25 -7.68 -0.12
N THR A 424 11.64 -7.42 -1.28
CA THR A 424 11.90 -6.21 -2.06
C THR A 424 10.69 -5.29 -2.05
N GLY A 425 10.95 -3.99 -2.09
CA GLY A 425 9.87 -3.01 -2.00
C GLY A 425 10.30 -1.61 -2.35
N TYR A 426 9.41 -0.67 -2.06
CA TYR A 426 9.61 0.75 -2.31
C TYR A 426 9.18 1.58 -1.11
N LEU A 427 9.76 2.75 -0.97
CA LEU A 427 9.33 3.79 -0.04
C LEU A 427 9.56 5.16 -0.67
N SER A 428 8.94 6.19 -0.11
CA SER A 428 9.21 7.58 -0.48
C SER A 428 9.91 8.29 0.67
N SER A 429 10.91 9.10 0.36
CA SER A 429 11.69 9.76 1.41
C SER A 429 12.40 11.02 0.93
N ASN A 430 12.54 12.01 1.81
CA ASN A 430 13.38 13.20 1.61
C ASN A 430 14.75 13.06 2.30
N ARG A 431 15.20 11.83 2.59
CA ARG A 431 16.54 11.52 3.11
C ARG A 431 17.69 12.06 2.22
N PRO A 432 18.92 12.14 2.75
CA PRO A 432 20.08 12.56 1.95
C PRO A 432 20.25 11.68 0.70
N GLY A 433 20.43 12.34 -0.45
CA GLY A 433 20.43 11.68 -1.76
C GLY A 433 19.18 11.97 -2.59
N SER A 434 18.10 12.44 -1.96
CA SER A 434 16.88 12.87 -2.66
C SER A 434 17.09 14.16 -3.44
N MET A 435 16.31 14.34 -4.50
CA MET A 435 16.30 15.54 -5.33
C MET A 435 15.53 16.67 -4.64
N TYR A 436 15.91 17.91 -4.95
CA TYR A 436 15.31 19.11 -4.36
C TYR A 436 15.21 20.25 -5.38
N LEU A 437 14.19 21.09 -5.21
CA LEU A 437 13.96 22.27 -6.05
C LEU A 437 15.03 23.34 -5.86
N ASP A 438 15.48 23.52 -4.62
CA ASP A 438 16.40 24.57 -4.23
C ASP A 438 17.54 23.97 -3.42
N ALA A 439 18.75 24.03 -3.96
CA ALA A 439 19.95 23.54 -3.30
C ALA A 439 20.26 24.25 -1.98
N SER A 440 19.78 25.48 -1.81
CA SER A 440 19.93 26.23 -0.56
C SER A 440 18.90 25.85 0.50
N ASN A 441 17.78 25.24 0.10
CA ASN A 441 16.68 24.83 0.97
C ASN A 441 16.32 23.36 0.71
N LYS A 442 17.05 22.44 1.37
CA LYS A 442 16.83 20.97 1.33
C LYS A 442 15.58 20.52 2.10
N ALA A 443 14.52 21.33 2.02
CA ALA A 443 13.27 21.25 2.75
C ALA A 443 12.20 20.39 2.05
N CYS A 444 12.32 20.28 0.74
CA CYS A 444 11.55 19.43 -0.17
C CYS A 444 12.59 18.67 -1.02
N CYS A 445 12.36 17.47 -1.54
CA CYS A 445 11.11 16.76 -1.76
C CYS A 445 11.31 15.26 -1.53
N ASN A 446 10.22 14.48 -1.52
CA ASN A 446 10.34 13.03 -1.43
C ASN A 446 10.74 12.45 -2.79
N ASP A 447 11.76 11.61 -2.81
CA ASP A 447 12.08 10.74 -3.94
C ASP A 447 11.55 9.34 -3.65
N LEU A 448 11.31 8.55 -4.71
CA LEU A 448 11.11 7.11 -4.58
C LEU A 448 12.44 6.38 -4.47
N TYR A 449 12.46 5.44 -3.52
CA TYR A 449 13.55 4.52 -3.27
C TYR A 449 13.04 3.09 -3.42
N SER A 450 13.88 2.20 -3.95
CA SER A 450 13.73 0.76 -3.78
C SER A 450 14.53 0.30 -2.57
N PHE A 451 14.06 -0.74 -1.88
CA PHE A 451 14.82 -1.40 -0.84
C PHE A 451 14.81 -2.91 -1.01
N ARG A 452 15.80 -3.56 -0.39
CA ARG A 452 15.84 -5.01 -0.16
C ARG A 452 16.13 -5.30 1.31
N LEU A 453 15.20 -6.02 1.94
CA LEU A 453 15.37 -6.53 3.30
C LEU A 453 16.37 -7.69 3.30
N PRO A 454 17.17 -7.82 4.37
CA PRO A 454 18.01 -9.00 4.54
C PRO A 454 17.12 -10.25 4.59
N ALA A 455 17.55 -11.33 3.95
CA ALA A 455 16.89 -12.61 4.11
C ALA A 455 16.92 -13.01 5.60
N PRO A 456 15.88 -13.69 6.12
CA PRO A 456 15.93 -14.21 7.47
C PRO A 456 17.18 -15.08 7.63
N GLU A 457 17.94 -14.85 8.71
CA GLU A 457 19.07 -15.72 9.03
C GLU A 457 18.55 -17.14 9.23
N VAL A 458 18.98 -18.07 8.37
CA VAL A 458 18.69 -19.49 8.56
C VAL A 458 19.43 -19.91 9.83
N PRO A 459 18.74 -20.39 10.89
CA PRO A 459 19.42 -20.87 12.07
C PRO A 459 20.42 -21.96 11.65
N PRO A 460 21.66 -21.98 12.19
CA PRO A 460 22.57 -23.07 11.92
C PRO A 460 21.88 -24.38 12.29
N THR A 461 21.83 -25.32 11.34
CA THR A 461 21.23 -26.63 11.52
C THR A 461 21.83 -27.25 12.79
N PRO A 462 21.02 -27.63 13.80
CA PRO A 462 21.57 -28.28 14.98
C PRO A 462 22.25 -29.58 14.55
N SER A 463 23.55 -29.68 14.78
CA SER A 463 24.28 -30.94 14.63
C SER A 463 23.66 -31.96 15.57
N LEU A 464 23.14 -33.06 15.02
CA LEU A 464 22.57 -34.18 15.77
C LEU A 464 23.54 -34.66 16.86
N PRO A 465 23.14 -34.71 18.15
CA PRO A 465 23.99 -35.26 19.19
C PRO A 465 24.07 -36.79 19.07
N SER A 466 25.29 -37.30 19.19
CA SER A 466 25.59 -38.73 19.26
C SER A 466 25.00 -39.38 20.50
N LYS A 467 24.47 -40.60 20.33
CA LYS A 467 23.99 -41.51 21.39
C LYS A 467 24.96 -41.65 22.56
N GLY A 468 24.42 -41.70 23.79
CA GLY A 468 25.14 -42.13 24.98
C GLY A 468 24.34 -42.01 26.29
N ASP A 469 23.68 -43.11 26.65
CA ASP A 469 23.50 -43.72 27.98
C ASP A 469 23.19 -42.88 29.26
N SER A 470 21.94 -43.05 29.73
CA SER A 470 21.55 -43.58 31.06
C SER A 470 21.49 -42.70 32.35
N VAL A 471 20.35 -42.91 33.07
CA VAL A 471 20.06 -42.80 34.54
C VAL A 471 19.67 -41.41 35.12
N PRO A 472 18.84 -41.27 36.20
CA PRO A 472 17.56 -41.89 36.59
C PRO A 472 16.43 -40.84 36.84
N THR A 473 15.22 -41.35 37.07
CA THR A 473 14.01 -40.63 37.48
C THR A 473 14.10 -40.10 38.92
N ILE A 474 13.78 -38.80 39.13
CA ILE A 474 13.27 -38.28 40.41
C ILE A 474 11.95 -37.55 40.13
N SER A 475 10.89 -38.08 40.73
CA SER A 475 9.56 -37.52 40.77
C SER A 475 9.43 -36.45 41.84
N VAL A 476 9.01 -35.24 41.47
CA VAL A 476 8.34 -34.31 42.37
C VAL A 476 7.05 -33.85 41.69
N LYS A 477 5.92 -34.24 42.29
CA LYS A 477 4.58 -33.74 41.95
C LYS A 477 4.36 -32.40 42.65
N MET A 478 4.10 -31.35 41.88
CA MET A 478 3.11 -30.30 42.21
C MET A 478 2.47 -29.80 40.91
N VAL A 479 1.16 -29.57 40.96
CA VAL A 479 0.19 -29.24 39.89
C VAL A 479 -0.57 -27.99 40.38
N PRO A 480 -1.14 -27.09 39.55
CA PRO A 480 -0.75 -26.55 38.24
C PRO A 480 -0.73 -24.99 38.24
N LEU A 481 -0.12 -24.39 37.21
CA LEU A 481 -0.62 -23.11 36.66
C LEU A 481 -0.46 -23.21 35.14
N THR A 482 -1.53 -23.56 34.45
CA THR A 482 -1.56 -23.62 32.99
C THR A 482 -1.58 -22.21 32.43
N THR A 483 -0.39 -21.64 32.25
CA THR A 483 -0.12 -20.70 31.17
C THR A 483 0.53 -21.53 30.08
N GLU A 484 -0.21 -21.83 29.01
CA GLU A 484 0.44 -22.31 27.79
C GLU A 484 1.46 -21.26 27.35
N PRO A 485 2.74 -21.63 27.13
CA PRO A 485 3.66 -20.72 26.47
C PRO A 485 3.17 -20.55 25.04
N VAL A 486 2.73 -19.34 24.71
CA VAL A 486 2.45 -18.92 23.34
C VAL A 486 3.68 -19.23 22.49
N GLN A 487 3.55 -20.24 21.63
CA GLN A 487 4.56 -20.51 20.62
C GLN A 487 4.68 -19.26 19.74
N PRO A 488 5.90 -18.75 19.47
CA PRO A 488 6.06 -17.68 18.52
C PRO A 488 5.52 -18.14 17.16
N ALA A 489 4.62 -17.34 16.58
CA ALA A 489 4.04 -17.60 15.28
C ALA A 489 5.14 -17.85 14.25
N THR A 490 5.27 -19.09 13.81
CA THR A 490 6.12 -19.50 12.70
C THR A 490 5.62 -18.80 11.43
N LEU A 491 6.51 -18.10 10.72
CA LEU A 491 6.22 -17.60 9.36
C LEU A 491 5.66 -18.77 8.53
N PRO A 492 4.61 -18.58 7.72
CA PRO A 492 4.10 -19.64 6.87
C PRO A 492 5.22 -20.09 5.93
N GLU A 493 5.55 -21.39 5.97
CA GLU A 493 6.52 -21.97 5.05
C GLU A 493 6.03 -21.75 3.60
N PRO A 494 6.93 -21.43 2.65
CA PRO A 494 6.55 -21.37 1.24
C PRO A 494 5.97 -22.72 0.78
N PRO A 495 4.98 -22.72 -0.13
CA PRO A 495 4.34 -23.94 -0.55
C PRO A 495 5.32 -24.86 -1.28
N LYS A 496 5.27 -26.14 -0.95
CA LYS A 496 6.04 -27.23 -1.58
C LYS A 496 5.17 -27.92 -2.61
N LEU A 497 5.79 -28.63 -3.57
CA LEU A 497 5.06 -29.38 -4.60
C LEU A 497 4.04 -30.34 -3.99
N GLN A 498 4.38 -30.97 -2.86
CA GLN A 498 3.50 -31.90 -2.17
C GLN A 498 2.23 -31.26 -1.59
N ASP A 499 2.22 -29.95 -1.34
CA ASP A 499 1.04 -29.25 -0.81
C ASP A 499 -0.10 -29.21 -1.85
N PHE A 500 0.21 -29.41 -3.13
CA PHE A 500 -0.76 -29.43 -4.23
C PHE A 500 -1.32 -30.83 -4.52
N VAL A 501 -0.86 -31.86 -3.82
CA VAL A 501 -1.49 -33.19 -3.87
C VAL A 501 -2.89 -33.10 -3.25
N GLY A 502 -3.88 -33.63 -3.97
CA GLY A 502 -5.30 -33.51 -3.66
C GLY A 502 -5.97 -32.25 -4.20
N LEU A 503 -5.27 -31.38 -4.95
CA LEU A 503 -5.85 -30.15 -5.50
C LEU A 503 -6.98 -30.46 -6.50
N PRO A 504 -8.25 -30.07 -6.22
CA PRO A 504 -9.35 -30.27 -7.14
C PRO A 504 -9.53 -29.07 -8.09
N LEU A 505 -9.83 -29.37 -9.35
CA LEU A 505 -10.06 -28.43 -10.44
C LEU A 505 -11.45 -28.69 -11.01
N TYR A 506 -12.42 -27.85 -10.62
CA TYR A 506 -13.83 -28.08 -10.94
C TYR A 506 -14.22 -27.57 -12.33
N PHE A 507 -15.23 -28.23 -12.90
CA PHE A 507 -15.79 -27.95 -14.22
C PHE A 507 -17.30 -27.81 -14.17
N ASP A 508 -17.81 -26.95 -15.04
CA ASP A 508 -19.23 -26.87 -15.34
C ASP A 508 -19.79 -28.20 -15.88
N ASN A 509 -21.11 -28.34 -15.82
CA ASN A 509 -21.83 -29.48 -16.35
C ASN A 509 -21.53 -29.70 -17.84
N ASP A 510 -21.12 -30.92 -18.18
CA ASP A 510 -20.85 -31.37 -19.55
C ASP A 510 -19.73 -30.60 -20.30
N GLU A 511 -18.95 -29.75 -19.60
CA GLU A 511 -17.76 -29.10 -20.15
C GLU A 511 -16.46 -29.90 -19.85
N PRO A 512 -15.45 -29.82 -20.73
CA PRO A 512 -15.40 -29.02 -21.95
C PRO A 512 -16.06 -29.70 -23.17
N ASP A 513 -16.52 -28.85 -24.09
CA ASP A 513 -17.11 -29.21 -25.39
C ASP A 513 -18.37 -30.05 -25.23
N LYS A 514 -19.43 -29.42 -24.72
CA LYS A 514 -20.73 -30.05 -24.46
C LYS A 514 -21.22 -30.93 -25.63
N ARG A 515 -21.79 -32.09 -25.29
CA ARG A 515 -22.42 -33.05 -26.21
C ARG A 515 -21.51 -33.64 -27.30
N THR A 516 -20.22 -33.81 -27.01
CA THR A 516 -19.28 -34.51 -27.91
C THR A 516 -18.81 -35.85 -27.33
N ARG A 517 -18.32 -36.76 -28.19
CA ARG A 517 -17.67 -38.01 -27.79
C ARG A 517 -16.14 -37.98 -27.92
N ARG A 518 -15.56 -36.81 -28.25
CA ARG A 518 -14.10 -36.64 -28.27
C ARG A 518 -13.51 -36.88 -26.88
N THR A 519 -12.28 -37.37 -26.83
CA THR A 519 -11.53 -37.55 -25.57
C THR A 519 -10.61 -36.38 -25.25
N THR A 520 -10.45 -35.43 -26.17
CA THR A 520 -9.62 -34.23 -26.01
C THR A 520 -10.40 -32.96 -26.37
N THR A 521 -9.89 -31.82 -25.90
CA THR A 521 -10.39 -30.48 -26.20
C THR A 521 -9.25 -29.58 -26.66
N ARG A 522 -9.59 -28.46 -27.31
CA ARG A 522 -8.63 -27.38 -27.59
C ARG A 522 -8.60 -26.30 -26.51
N LYS A 523 -9.61 -26.30 -25.62
CA LYS A 523 -9.70 -25.33 -24.52
C LYS A 523 -8.66 -25.65 -23.44
N SER A 524 -8.08 -24.63 -22.83
CA SER A 524 -7.30 -24.76 -21.60
C SER A 524 -8.21 -24.75 -20.37
N TYR A 525 -7.68 -25.19 -19.23
CA TYR A 525 -8.41 -25.12 -17.97
C TYR A 525 -8.81 -23.68 -17.62
N ASP A 526 -7.94 -22.71 -17.91
CA ASP A 526 -8.21 -21.27 -17.78
C ASP A 526 -9.52 -20.90 -18.51
N GLU A 527 -9.65 -21.25 -19.80
CA GLU A 527 -10.86 -20.94 -20.57
C GLU A 527 -12.10 -21.60 -19.98
N THR A 528 -11.97 -22.83 -19.50
CA THR A 528 -13.10 -23.59 -18.95
C THR A 528 -13.54 -23.11 -17.57
N VAL A 529 -12.60 -22.73 -16.69
CA VAL A 529 -12.91 -22.29 -15.33
C VAL A 529 -13.42 -20.85 -15.33
N HIS A 530 -12.90 -19.98 -16.19
CA HIS A 530 -13.46 -18.63 -16.37
C HIS A 530 -14.90 -18.68 -16.87
N ALA A 531 -15.19 -19.52 -17.87
CA ALA A 531 -16.56 -19.74 -18.34
C ALA A 531 -17.46 -20.35 -17.25
N TYR A 532 -16.90 -21.16 -16.35
CA TYR A 532 -17.65 -21.73 -15.24
C TYR A 532 -17.97 -20.68 -14.15
N LEU A 533 -16.98 -19.88 -13.73
CA LEU A 533 -17.14 -18.80 -12.76
C LEU A 533 -18.20 -17.78 -13.21
N GLU A 534 -18.31 -17.51 -14.52
CA GLU A 534 -19.38 -16.65 -15.07
C GLU A 534 -20.80 -17.18 -14.87
N ARG A 535 -20.96 -18.49 -14.61
CA ARG A 535 -22.25 -19.13 -14.32
C ARG A 535 -22.61 -19.12 -12.83
N GLN A 536 -21.80 -18.54 -11.94
CA GLN A 536 -22.08 -18.54 -10.50
C GLN A 536 -23.49 -18.03 -10.15
N ARG A 537 -23.92 -16.89 -10.74
CA ARG A 537 -25.28 -16.38 -10.53
C ARG A 537 -26.34 -17.36 -11.01
N GLU A 538 -26.15 -18.00 -12.17
CA GLU A 538 -27.09 -18.98 -12.67
C GLU A 538 -27.17 -20.19 -11.72
N TYR A 539 -26.03 -20.67 -11.21
CA TYR A 539 -26.00 -21.74 -10.22
C TYR A 539 -26.75 -21.34 -8.94
N ARG A 540 -26.56 -20.10 -8.49
CA ARG A 540 -27.27 -19.54 -7.33
C ARG A 540 -28.78 -19.54 -7.55
N ASP A 541 -29.23 -18.91 -8.64
CA ASP A 541 -30.65 -18.76 -8.96
C ASP A 541 -31.34 -20.12 -9.15
N ARG A 542 -30.67 -21.07 -9.81
CA ARG A 542 -31.21 -22.41 -10.09
C ARG A 542 -31.19 -23.30 -8.86
N PHE A 543 -30.19 -23.17 -7.99
CA PHE A 543 -30.12 -23.93 -6.75
C PHE A 543 -31.12 -23.44 -5.69
N ALA A 544 -31.33 -22.13 -5.61
CA ALA A 544 -32.27 -21.50 -4.68
C ALA A 544 -33.72 -21.49 -5.19
N TYR A 545 -33.96 -21.90 -6.45
CA TYR A 545 -35.29 -21.86 -7.07
C TYR A 545 -36.34 -22.62 -6.23
N GLY A 546 -37.41 -21.90 -5.86
CA GLY A 546 -38.52 -22.44 -5.09
C GLY A 546 -38.31 -22.44 -3.56
N LEU A 547 -37.12 -22.08 -3.07
CA LEU A 547 -36.86 -21.87 -1.65
C LEU A 547 -37.36 -20.49 -1.20
N LYS A 548 -37.56 -20.34 0.11
CA LYS A 548 -38.01 -19.10 0.74
C LYS A 548 -37.25 -18.86 2.04
N ASP A 549 -37.21 -17.60 2.44
CA ASP A 549 -36.69 -17.14 3.73
C ASP A 549 -35.27 -17.71 3.99
N ALA A 550 -35.00 -18.19 5.21
CA ALA A 550 -33.68 -18.68 5.60
C ALA A 550 -33.13 -19.80 4.70
N ALA A 551 -33.99 -20.63 4.09
CA ALA A 551 -33.55 -21.69 3.19
C ALA A 551 -33.08 -21.16 1.82
N TYR A 552 -33.63 -20.02 1.38
CA TYR A 552 -33.15 -19.33 0.18
C TYR A 552 -31.77 -18.71 0.45
N ASP A 553 -31.62 -18.01 1.58
CA ASP A 553 -30.36 -17.36 1.96
C ASP A 553 -29.22 -18.38 2.17
N ASP A 554 -29.52 -19.53 2.78
CA ASP A 554 -28.58 -20.65 2.97
C ASP A 554 -28.14 -21.25 1.63
N ALA A 555 -29.07 -21.40 0.68
CA ALA A 555 -28.77 -21.89 -0.65
C ALA A 555 -27.88 -20.92 -1.45
N GLU A 556 -28.12 -19.61 -1.35
CA GLU A 556 -27.26 -18.61 -1.97
C GLU A 556 -25.84 -18.66 -1.39
N THR A 557 -25.74 -18.68 -0.06
CA THR A 557 -24.47 -18.74 0.68
C THR A 557 -23.69 -20.01 0.34
N THR A 558 -24.36 -21.15 0.25
CA THR A 558 -23.75 -22.45 -0.09
C THR A 558 -23.14 -22.44 -1.49
N ILE A 559 -23.81 -21.84 -2.47
CA ILE A 559 -23.27 -21.71 -3.82
C ILE A 559 -22.10 -20.74 -3.85
N ASP A 560 -22.22 -19.60 -3.20
CA ASP A 560 -21.15 -18.61 -3.18
C ASP A 560 -19.88 -19.16 -2.52
N ASN A 561 -20.02 -19.85 -1.39
CA ASN A 561 -18.90 -20.54 -0.74
C ASN A 561 -18.24 -21.58 -1.65
N PHE A 562 -19.03 -22.37 -2.39
CA PHE A 562 -18.47 -23.34 -3.32
C PHE A 562 -17.68 -22.66 -4.46
N PHE A 563 -18.23 -21.62 -5.09
CA PHE A 563 -17.56 -20.93 -6.19
C PHE A 563 -16.31 -20.17 -5.74
N GLU A 564 -16.36 -19.48 -4.61
CA GLU A 564 -15.24 -18.67 -4.11
C GLU A 564 -14.16 -19.52 -3.45
N ASN A 565 -14.54 -20.41 -2.52
CA ASN A 565 -13.57 -21.14 -1.70
C ASN A 565 -13.05 -22.42 -2.33
N GLU A 566 -13.75 -22.96 -3.33
CA GLU A 566 -13.35 -24.21 -4.01
C GLU A 566 -13.01 -23.99 -5.48
N VAL A 567 -13.89 -23.38 -6.29
CA VAL A 567 -13.65 -23.21 -7.74
C VAL A 567 -12.56 -22.17 -8.01
N ARG A 568 -12.70 -20.95 -7.49
CA ARG A 568 -11.71 -19.87 -7.68
C ARG A 568 -10.39 -20.21 -7.01
N ARG A 569 -10.43 -20.61 -5.74
CA ARG A 569 -9.23 -21.01 -4.99
C ARG A 569 -8.49 -22.17 -5.65
N GLY A 570 -9.20 -23.17 -6.17
CA GLY A 570 -8.59 -24.28 -6.92
C GLY A 570 -7.81 -23.80 -8.14
N TYR A 571 -8.36 -22.85 -8.89
CA TYR A 571 -7.70 -22.22 -10.02
C TYR A 571 -6.45 -21.40 -9.62
N GLU A 572 -6.53 -20.59 -8.58
CA GLU A 572 -5.39 -19.82 -8.07
C GLU A 572 -4.24 -20.73 -7.62
N ARG A 573 -4.58 -21.82 -6.91
CA ARG A 573 -3.60 -22.83 -6.49
C ARG A 573 -2.97 -23.58 -7.66
N LEU A 574 -3.70 -23.77 -8.77
CA LEU A 574 -3.10 -24.33 -9.99
C LEU A 574 -2.03 -23.39 -10.57
N GLY A 575 -2.26 -22.08 -10.53
CA GLY A 575 -1.27 -21.08 -10.92
C GLY A 575 0.01 -21.18 -10.09
N GLN A 576 -0.14 -21.26 -8.76
CA GLN A 576 0.99 -21.43 -7.83
C GLN A 576 1.77 -22.73 -8.09
N LEU A 577 1.08 -23.84 -8.38
CA LEU A 577 1.72 -25.08 -8.78
C LEU A 577 2.54 -24.89 -10.07
N CYS A 578 2.00 -24.19 -11.07
CA CYS A 578 2.71 -23.94 -12.33
C CYS A 578 3.96 -23.07 -12.15
N ASP A 579 3.88 -22.03 -11.31
CA ASP A 579 5.03 -21.19 -10.93
C ASP A 579 6.13 -22.05 -10.30
N LEU A 580 5.75 -22.90 -9.33
CA LEU A 580 6.70 -23.76 -8.62
C LEU A 580 7.29 -24.84 -9.54
N LEU A 581 6.48 -25.46 -10.39
CA LEU A 581 6.97 -26.41 -11.40
C LEU A 581 7.99 -25.71 -12.32
N LEU A 582 7.69 -24.52 -12.83
CA LEU A 582 8.59 -23.80 -13.71
C LEU A 582 9.93 -23.52 -13.04
N GLN A 583 9.91 -23.07 -11.79
CA GLN A 583 11.12 -22.84 -11.01
C GLN A 583 11.96 -24.12 -10.86
N ARG A 584 11.35 -25.21 -10.38
CA ARG A 584 12.06 -26.48 -10.13
C ARG A 584 12.61 -27.11 -11.41
N LEU A 585 11.86 -27.01 -12.51
CA LEU A 585 12.29 -27.51 -13.82
C LEU A 585 13.45 -26.68 -14.40
N GLN A 586 13.46 -25.35 -14.17
CA GLN A 586 14.59 -24.49 -14.53
C GLN A 586 15.85 -24.81 -13.71
N ASP A 587 15.68 -25.27 -12.48
CA ASP A 587 16.77 -25.77 -11.61
C ASP A 587 17.29 -27.16 -12.04
N GLY A 588 16.68 -27.78 -13.06
CA GLY A 588 17.14 -29.04 -13.65
C GLY A 588 16.44 -30.29 -13.09
N GLU A 589 15.46 -30.14 -12.21
CA GLU A 589 14.72 -31.27 -11.63
C GLU A 589 13.83 -31.96 -12.66
N GLN A 590 13.58 -33.26 -12.48
CA GLN A 590 12.59 -34.02 -13.26
C GLN A 590 11.35 -34.24 -12.42
N ILE A 591 10.18 -33.88 -12.96
CA ILE A 591 8.92 -33.92 -12.22
C ILE A 591 7.87 -34.71 -12.99
N GLU A 592 7.17 -35.60 -12.29
CA GLU A 592 5.98 -36.28 -12.80
C GLU A 592 4.74 -35.86 -12.01
N VAL A 593 3.70 -35.40 -12.69
CA VAL A 593 2.41 -35.02 -12.11
C VAL A 593 1.35 -36.01 -12.56
N LEU A 594 0.74 -36.73 -11.63
CA LEU A 594 -0.39 -37.63 -11.90
C LEU A 594 -1.70 -36.86 -11.71
N ILE A 595 -2.53 -36.82 -12.75
CA ILE A 595 -3.84 -36.20 -12.71
C ILE A 595 -4.95 -37.22 -12.97
N LYS A 596 -6.06 -37.10 -12.22
CA LYS A 596 -7.25 -37.95 -12.37
C LYS A 596 -8.47 -37.13 -12.77
N GLY A 597 -9.29 -37.65 -13.69
CA GLY A 597 -10.50 -37.00 -14.17
C GLY A 597 -11.78 -37.71 -13.71
N PHE A 598 -12.77 -36.92 -13.28
CA PHE A 598 -14.03 -37.37 -12.69
C PHE A 598 -15.24 -36.68 -13.33
N THR A 599 -16.40 -37.34 -13.29
CA THR A 599 -17.69 -36.82 -13.80
C THR A 599 -18.87 -37.21 -12.90
N SER A 600 -19.93 -36.40 -12.90
CA SER A 600 -21.20 -36.74 -12.25
C SER A 600 -21.99 -37.80 -13.05
N PRO A 601 -22.85 -38.61 -12.41
CA PRO A 601 -23.49 -39.80 -13.02
C PRO A 601 -24.66 -39.50 -13.98
N ARG A 602 -24.74 -38.30 -14.58
CA ARG A 602 -25.89 -37.88 -15.40
C ARG A 602 -25.90 -38.40 -16.84
N ALA A 603 -24.82 -39.00 -17.31
CA ALA A 603 -24.70 -39.49 -18.68
C ALA A 603 -24.27 -40.95 -18.67
N LYS A 604 -24.35 -41.61 -19.83
CA LYS A 604 -23.91 -43.01 -19.94
C LYS A 604 -22.42 -43.13 -19.58
N SER A 605 -22.04 -44.23 -18.93
CA SER A 605 -20.69 -44.43 -18.41
C SER A 605 -19.58 -44.26 -19.45
N ASP A 606 -19.81 -44.68 -20.71
CA ASP A 606 -18.88 -44.49 -21.83
C ASP A 606 -18.67 -43.02 -22.17
N TYR A 607 -19.74 -42.23 -22.13
CA TYR A 607 -19.71 -40.80 -22.34
C TYR A 607 -18.95 -40.10 -21.22
N ASN A 608 -19.28 -40.43 -19.97
CA ASN A 608 -18.69 -39.83 -18.78
C ASN A 608 -17.20 -40.15 -18.63
N LEU A 609 -16.76 -41.35 -19.01
CA LEU A 609 -15.35 -41.68 -19.12
C LEU A 609 -14.61 -40.77 -20.12
N ASN A 610 -15.21 -40.51 -21.29
CA ASN A 610 -14.64 -39.64 -22.32
C ASN A 610 -14.64 -38.16 -21.91
N LEU A 611 -15.69 -37.70 -21.23
CA LEU A 611 -15.75 -36.36 -20.67
C LEU A 611 -14.66 -36.14 -19.61
N GLY A 612 -14.43 -37.12 -18.73
CA GLY A 612 -13.30 -37.08 -17.79
C GLY A 612 -11.94 -36.94 -18.49
N ARG A 613 -11.73 -37.66 -19.62
CA ARG A 613 -10.53 -37.50 -20.45
C ARG A 613 -10.42 -36.10 -21.08
N ARG A 614 -11.54 -35.50 -21.50
CA ARG A 614 -11.51 -34.11 -22.03
C ARG A 614 -11.14 -33.09 -20.97
N ARG A 615 -11.61 -33.25 -19.73
CA ARG A 615 -11.24 -32.38 -18.61
C ARG A 615 -9.77 -32.45 -18.29
N ILE A 616 -9.21 -33.67 -18.24
CA ILE A 616 -7.78 -33.92 -18.13
C ILE A 616 -7.03 -33.20 -19.27
N SER A 617 -7.48 -33.37 -20.52
CA SER A 617 -6.91 -32.68 -21.69
C SER A 617 -6.93 -31.16 -21.54
N SER A 618 -7.96 -30.59 -20.92
CA SER A 618 -8.05 -29.15 -20.62
C SER A 618 -6.96 -28.68 -19.65
N VAL A 619 -6.70 -29.46 -18.61
CA VAL A 619 -5.62 -29.18 -17.63
C VAL A 619 -4.25 -29.34 -18.27
N ARG A 620 -4.04 -30.36 -19.13
CA ARG A 620 -2.80 -30.48 -19.91
C ARG A 620 -2.57 -29.25 -20.80
N ASN A 621 -3.60 -28.82 -21.52
CA ASN A 621 -3.51 -27.61 -22.36
C ASN A 621 -3.16 -26.37 -21.54
N HIS A 622 -3.61 -26.28 -20.28
CA HIS A 622 -3.21 -25.19 -19.38
C HIS A 622 -1.71 -25.23 -19.08
N PHE A 623 -1.13 -26.39 -18.76
CA PHE A 623 0.33 -26.50 -18.60
C PHE A 623 1.08 -26.15 -19.89
N GLU A 624 0.59 -26.55 -21.07
CA GLU A 624 1.22 -26.23 -22.35
C GLU A 624 1.22 -24.74 -22.68
N GLN A 625 0.20 -24.00 -22.23
CA GLN A 625 -0.01 -22.57 -22.53
C GLN A 625 0.47 -21.64 -21.42
N TYR A 626 0.73 -22.17 -20.23
CA TYR A 626 1.09 -21.41 -19.04
C TYR A 626 2.27 -20.47 -19.30
N ALA A 627 2.14 -19.20 -18.88
CA ALA A 627 3.13 -18.14 -19.06
C ALA A 627 3.72 -18.08 -20.48
N ASP A 628 2.85 -17.97 -21.48
CA ASP A 628 3.20 -17.98 -22.92
C ASP A 628 3.97 -19.25 -23.36
N GLY A 629 3.64 -20.39 -22.72
CA GLY A 629 4.25 -21.69 -23.00
C GLY A 629 5.58 -21.95 -22.29
N ALA A 630 5.83 -21.31 -21.15
CA ALA A 630 7.06 -21.46 -20.37
C ALA A 630 7.32 -22.92 -19.93
N LEU A 631 6.28 -23.70 -19.66
CA LEU A 631 6.40 -25.12 -19.31
C LEU A 631 6.55 -26.06 -20.53
N MET A 632 6.26 -25.57 -21.73
CA MET A 632 6.22 -26.37 -22.96
C MET A 632 7.57 -27.02 -23.32
N PRO A 633 8.74 -26.37 -23.17
CA PRO A 633 10.03 -27.02 -23.41
C PRO A 633 10.25 -28.24 -22.49
N PHE A 634 9.83 -28.14 -21.23
CA PHE A 634 9.99 -29.20 -20.24
C PHE A 634 9.06 -30.39 -20.50
N LEU A 635 7.84 -30.11 -20.97
CA LEU A 635 6.90 -31.13 -21.44
C LEU A 635 7.44 -31.88 -22.67
N LYS A 636 8.04 -31.16 -23.63
CA LYS A 636 8.61 -31.76 -24.86
C LYS A 636 9.84 -32.62 -24.60
N THR A 637 10.69 -32.19 -23.66
CA THR A 637 11.90 -32.95 -23.28
C THR A 637 11.58 -34.13 -22.37
N GLY A 638 10.38 -34.17 -21.78
CA GLY A 638 9.98 -35.16 -20.79
C GLY A 638 10.56 -34.90 -19.41
N GLN A 639 11.12 -33.71 -19.17
CA GLN A 639 11.56 -33.25 -17.85
C GLN A 639 10.35 -32.97 -16.95
N LEU A 640 9.25 -32.49 -17.52
CA LEU A 640 7.92 -32.52 -16.90
C LEU A 640 7.08 -33.60 -17.60
N LYS A 641 6.55 -34.56 -16.85
CA LYS A 641 5.61 -35.57 -17.37
C LYS A 641 4.27 -35.46 -16.67
N VAL A 642 3.20 -35.51 -17.46
CA VAL A 642 1.83 -35.54 -16.95
C VAL A 642 1.25 -36.93 -17.19
N LEU A 643 1.06 -37.69 -16.12
CA LEU A 643 0.42 -39.01 -16.14
C LEU A 643 -1.09 -38.83 -15.93
N GLU A 644 -1.91 -39.59 -16.66
CA GLU A 644 -3.35 -39.33 -16.74
C GLU A 644 -4.19 -40.60 -16.59
N THR A 645 -5.21 -40.53 -15.73
CA THR A 645 -6.21 -41.59 -15.61
C THR A 645 -7.61 -40.99 -15.47
N SER A 646 -8.55 -41.39 -16.31
CA SER A 646 -9.96 -40.99 -16.18
C SER A 646 -10.78 -42.10 -15.52
N PHE A 647 -11.59 -41.74 -14.52
CA PHE A 647 -12.50 -42.66 -13.83
C PHE A 647 -13.97 -42.45 -14.26
N GLY A 648 -14.28 -41.38 -15.00
CA GLY A 648 -15.66 -41.06 -15.33
C GLY A 648 -16.51 -40.94 -14.06
N GLU A 649 -17.65 -41.61 -14.03
CA GLU A 649 -18.60 -41.58 -12.91
C GLU A 649 -18.43 -42.71 -11.89
N THR A 650 -17.49 -43.65 -12.13
CA THR A 650 -17.41 -44.91 -11.33
C THR A 650 -17.04 -44.69 -9.86
N THR A 651 -16.59 -43.48 -9.52
CA THR A 651 -16.22 -43.07 -8.15
C THR A 651 -17.14 -41.99 -7.59
N ALA A 652 -18.25 -41.67 -8.26
CA ALA A 652 -19.20 -40.68 -7.77
C ALA A 652 -19.83 -41.16 -6.45
N ARG A 653 -20.01 -40.25 -5.49
CA ARG A 653 -20.60 -40.59 -4.18
C ARG A 653 -22.02 -41.13 -4.33
N SER A 654 -22.38 -42.10 -3.48
CA SER A 654 -23.76 -42.60 -3.37
C SER A 654 -24.68 -41.46 -2.89
N GLY A 655 -25.69 -41.12 -3.68
CA GLY A 655 -26.66 -40.05 -3.36
C GLY A 655 -26.62 -38.83 -4.28
N ILE A 656 -25.67 -38.76 -5.21
CA ILE A 656 -25.68 -37.73 -6.27
C ILE A 656 -26.76 -38.09 -7.30
N SER A 657 -27.67 -37.15 -7.56
CA SER A 657 -28.79 -37.34 -8.50
C SER A 657 -28.29 -37.53 -9.93
N ASP A 658 -28.73 -38.61 -10.58
CA ASP A 658 -28.53 -38.91 -12.00
C ASP A 658 -29.75 -38.53 -12.87
N ASP A 659 -30.87 -38.13 -12.24
CA ASP A 659 -32.09 -37.72 -12.94
C ASP A 659 -31.88 -36.44 -13.74
N LEU A 660 -32.18 -36.52 -15.04
CA LEU A 660 -32.07 -35.40 -15.95
C LEU A 660 -33.07 -34.28 -15.64
N ASN A 661 -34.19 -34.60 -14.99
CA ASN A 661 -35.23 -33.65 -14.63
C ASN A 661 -34.97 -32.95 -13.29
N ASP A 662 -34.15 -33.54 -12.41
CA ASP A 662 -33.74 -32.94 -11.15
C ASP A 662 -32.44 -32.13 -11.34
N GLU A 663 -32.53 -31.07 -12.14
CA GLU A 663 -31.34 -30.23 -12.41
C GLU A 663 -30.82 -29.54 -11.16
N ARG A 664 -31.69 -29.25 -10.19
CA ARG A 664 -31.31 -28.60 -8.92
C ARG A 664 -30.25 -29.44 -8.21
N ASN A 665 -30.48 -30.74 -8.04
CA ASN A 665 -29.53 -31.61 -7.33
C ASN A 665 -28.49 -32.26 -8.25
N SER A 666 -28.79 -32.46 -9.54
CA SER A 666 -27.87 -33.13 -10.46
C SER A 666 -26.88 -32.17 -11.15
N ILE A 667 -27.19 -30.87 -11.23
CA ILE A 667 -26.33 -29.87 -11.86
C ILE A 667 -25.85 -28.81 -10.87
N TYR A 668 -26.81 -28.15 -10.21
CA TYR A 668 -26.56 -26.88 -9.54
C TYR A 668 -26.16 -27.03 -8.07
N HIS A 669 -26.46 -28.15 -7.44
CA HIS A 669 -26.02 -28.46 -6.08
C HIS A 669 -24.49 -28.64 -6.02
N PRO A 670 -23.79 -28.05 -5.02
CA PRO A 670 -22.34 -28.18 -4.87
C PRO A 670 -21.81 -29.61 -4.87
N ASP A 671 -22.49 -30.55 -4.19
CA ASP A 671 -22.09 -31.96 -4.21
C ASP A 671 -22.04 -32.58 -5.62
N ALA A 672 -23.00 -32.27 -6.49
CA ALA A 672 -22.95 -32.73 -7.88
C ALA A 672 -21.84 -32.00 -8.66
N ALA A 673 -21.57 -30.74 -8.34
CA ALA A 673 -20.46 -30.00 -8.91
C ALA A 673 -19.09 -30.56 -8.50
N ARG A 674 -18.95 -31.05 -7.27
CA ARG A 674 -17.70 -31.64 -6.76
C ARG A 674 -17.31 -32.94 -7.47
N GLU A 675 -18.28 -33.68 -8.02
CA GLU A 675 -18.00 -34.84 -8.86
C GLU A 675 -17.44 -34.47 -10.24
N ARG A 676 -17.54 -33.20 -10.63
CA ARG A 676 -17.06 -32.71 -11.93
C ARG A 676 -15.69 -32.05 -11.80
N ARG A 677 -14.66 -32.85 -11.57
CA ARG A 677 -13.31 -32.32 -11.33
C ARG A 677 -12.19 -33.07 -12.05
N VAL A 678 -11.05 -32.41 -12.15
CA VAL A 678 -9.73 -33.05 -12.28
C VAL A 678 -9.00 -32.86 -10.96
N GLU A 679 -8.24 -33.85 -10.52
CA GLU A 679 -7.52 -33.78 -9.25
C GLU A 679 -6.03 -34.06 -9.50
N ILE A 680 -5.15 -33.29 -8.88
CA ILE A 680 -3.71 -33.57 -8.84
C ILE A 680 -3.50 -34.62 -7.75
N VAL A 681 -3.12 -35.84 -8.11
CA VAL A 681 -3.14 -36.99 -7.18
C VAL A 681 -1.76 -37.35 -6.67
N GLU A 682 -0.74 -37.03 -7.44
CA GLU A 682 0.63 -37.31 -7.05
C GLU A 682 1.57 -36.36 -7.79
N ILE A 683 2.62 -35.91 -7.10
CA ILE A 683 3.73 -35.19 -7.69
C ILE A 683 5.02 -35.89 -7.25
N ARG A 684 5.81 -36.38 -8.20
CA ARG A 684 7.07 -37.10 -7.95
C ARG A 684 8.25 -36.30 -8.49
N GLU A 685 9.25 -36.11 -7.64
CA GLU A 685 10.58 -35.66 -8.02
C GLU A 685 11.42 -36.89 -8.41
N ARG A 686 12.17 -36.82 -9.51
CA ARG A 686 12.97 -37.94 -10.06
C ARG A 686 14.45 -37.67 -10.11
#